data_AF-A0A9Y2IDM1-F1
#
_entry.id   AF-A0A9Y2IDM1-F1
#
_cell.length_a   1.000
_cell.length_b   1.000
_cell.length_c   1.000
_cell.angle_alpha   90.00
_cell.angle_beta   90.00
_cell.angle_gamma   90.00
#
_symmetry.space_group_name_H-M   'P 1'
#
loop_
_entity.id
_entity.type
_entity.pdbx_description
1 polymer ?
#
loop_
_entity_poly.entity_id
_entity_poly.type
_entity_poly.pdbx_seq_one_letter_code
_entity_poly.pdbx_strand_id
1 'polypeptide(L)'
;MSDSPDAVVGETNDRSAGGLGLPGAATRAGRPAPPASNRDWWPSRLDLDILRKNPAAANPWGRDFDYAAEFRTLDLDALAKDVDEVLTTSQPWWPADFGHYGPLVIRMVWHCAGTYRIDDGRGGAATGMQRFAPQNSWPDNRNLDKARRLLWPVKKKYGRKISWADLMVFAGNRALATMGFTTFGFAGGRADVWESDDDVYWGPEHFWLGDERHGGVRDLQRPLAAAQMGLIYVNPEGPHTVPDPLTAARDIRETFHRMAMNDEETVALIAGGHTFGKTHGAAEPDTYLGPEPEGAALEEQGLGWRSGYGTGTGADTISSGLEGTWTPTPTKWDNSFFETLFAYEWDLELSPAGLWQWIPRGGGGTGTVPDAHDPAKTHAPTILTTDLALRADPVYEPISRRFRENPDLLADTFARAWFKLTHLDLGPIQRYLGPLVPREPLLWQDPIPAVDHELVSAADVAALKREILASGLSVSELVSTAWASASTFRVSDKRGGANGARLRLEPQRSWPVNEPGRLARVLRTLEEIQESFARARNGGKKISLADLIVLGGAAAVERAAANAGHDVEVPFAPGRMDATQEWTDVESFAALEPAADGFRNHRGKGGRLRPEQQLVDRANLLSLNAPEMTVLVGGLRVLGANHRQSPLGVLTARPGSLTNDFFVNLLDTGVQWQPRPGSGSLAETFEGRDRSTGGIKWTASRVDLVFGSNSELRALAEVYASDDAGAHFVRDFVAAWDKVMNLDRYDLRS
;
A
#
# COMPACT_ATOMS: atom_id res chain seq x y z
N MET A 1 -6.00 36.86 30.15
CA MET A 1 -4.77 37.30 29.48
C MET A 1 -4.08 36.03 29.05
N SER A 2 -4.24 35.71 27.76
CA SER A 2 -3.79 34.49 27.10
C SER A 2 -2.71 34.89 26.12
N ASP A 3 -1.46 34.66 26.46
CA ASP A 3 -0.33 34.89 25.58
C ASP A 3 -0.03 33.59 24.82
N SER A 4 -0.67 33.45 23.65
CA SER A 4 -0.31 32.47 22.62
C SER A 4 0.42 33.25 21.52
N PRO A 5 1.70 32.95 21.21
CA PRO A 5 2.36 33.55 20.07
C PRO A 5 2.01 32.71 18.84
N ASP A 6 0.76 32.81 18.39
CA ASP A 6 0.35 32.17 17.13
C ASP A 6 0.80 33.06 15.97
N ALA A 7 1.65 32.50 15.11
CA ALA A 7 2.08 33.12 13.88
C ALA A 7 0.87 33.39 12.99
N VAL A 8 0.53 34.67 12.85
CA VAL A 8 -0.42 35.15 11.85
C VAL A 8 0.15 34.83 10.47
N VAL A 9 -0.67 34.18 9.64
CA VAL A 9 -0.40 33.90 8.23
C VAL A 9 -0.11 35.23 7.54
N GLY A 10 1.18 35.55 7.39
CA GLY A 10 1.65 36.65 6.59
C GLY A 10 1.44 36.35 5.12
N GLU A 11 1.10 37.40 4.36
CA GLU A 11 0.93 37.36 2.91
C GLU A 11 2.01 36.50 2.25
N THR A 12 1.54 35.61 1.37
CA THR A 12 2.36 34.90 0.40
C THR A 12 3.34 35.89 -0.20
N ASN A 13 4.63 35.72 0.13
CA ASN A 13 5.67 36.29 -0.69
C ASN A 13 5.57 35.58 -2.05
N ASP A 14 4.78 36.17 -2.94
CA ASP A 14 4.92 36.07 -4.38
C ASP A 14 6.32 36.61 -4.76
N ARG A 15 7.37 35.89 -4.35
CA ARG A 15 8.43 35.65 -5.30
C ARG A 15 7.80 34.70 -6.30
N SER A 16 7.13 35.34 -7.26
CA SER A 16 7.06 34.84 -8.62
C SER A 16 8.24 33.90 -8.84
N ALA A 17 7.93 32.62 -9.02
CA ALA A 17 8.63 31.78 -9.98
C ALA A 17 8.42 32.44 -11.35
N GLY A 18 8.95 33.65 -11.49
CA GLY A 18 8.81 34.55 -12.62
C GLY A 18 10.07 34.37 -13.42
N GLY A 19 9.98 33.50 -14.42
CA GLY A 19 11.05 33.33 -15.39
C GLY A 19 11.39 31.90 -15.76
N LEU A 20 10.57 30.89 -15.42
CA LEU A 20 10.56 29.69 -16.26
C LEU A 20 9.86 30.07 -17.56
N GLY A 21 10.67 30.63 -18.47
CA GLY A 21 10.46 30.48 -19.90
C GLY A 21 10.45 29.00 -20.21
N LEU A 22 9.33 28.34 -19.88
CA LEU A 22 8.88 27.18 -20.61
C LEU A 22 8.91 27.63 -22.08
N PRO A 23 9.57 26.90 -22.98
CA PRO A 23 9.09 26.93 -24.34
C PRO A 23 7.64 26.47 -24.24
N GLY A 24 6.71 27.43 -24.27
CA GLY A 24 5.28 27.17 -24.34
C GLY A 24 5.11 26.12 -25.42
N ALA A 25 4.45 25.02 -25.06
CA ALA A 25 4.25 23.81 -25.84
C ALA A 25 4.76 24.00 -27.26
N ALA A 26 6.05 23.68 -27.50
CA ALA A 26 6.52 23.57 -28.86
C ALA A 26 5.55 22.59 -29.49
N THR A 27 4.67 23.11 -30.34
CA THR A 27 3.80 22.31 -31.17
C THR A 27 4.75 21.44 -31.94
N ARG A 28 4.96 20.21 -31.45
CA ARG A 28 5.74 19.17 -32.11
C ARG A 28 4.95 18.83 -33.35
N ALA A 29 5.10 19.67 -34.38
CA ALA A 29 4.59 19.46 -35.70
C ALA A 29 5.16 18.12 -36.17
N GLY A 30 4.29 17.11 -36.27
CA GLY A 30 4.64 15.80 -36.84
C GLY A 30 4.39 14.57 -35.96
N ARG A 31 4.03 14.69 -34.67
CA ARG A 31 3.46 13.53 -33.96
C ARG A 31 1.95 13.46 -34.25
N PRO A 32 1.40 12.32 -34.71
CA PRO A 32 -0.04 12.11 -34.59
C PRO A 32 -0.40 12.38 -33.14
N ALA A 33 -1.35 13.30 -32.90
CA ALA A 33 -1.86 13.48 -31.54
C ALA A 33 -2.28 12.10 -31.03
N PRO A 34 -1.84 11.68 -29.83
CA PRO A 34 -2.34 10.44 -29.26
C PRO A 34 -3.88 10.52 -29.29
N PRO A 35 -4.57 9.43 -29.66
CA PRO A 35 -6.03 9.45 -29.68
C PRO A 35 -6.52 9.87 -28.30
N ALA A 36 -7.34 10.93 -28.26
CA ALA A 36 -7.89 11.43 -27.01
C ALA A 36 -8.58 10.28 -26.26
N SER A 37 -8.22 10.10 -25.00
CA SER A 37 -8.82 9.09 -24.15
C SER A 37 -10.27 9.49 -23.83
N ASN A 38 -11.10 8.51 -23.44
CA ASN A 38 -12.45 8.83 -22.94
C ASN A 38 -12.42 9.73 -21.69
N ARG A 39 -11.32 9.77 -20.93
CA ARG A 39 -11.18 10.65 -19.78
C ARG A 39 -10.96 12.10 -20.19
N ASP A 40 -10.39 12.36 -21.36
CA ASP A 40 -10.20 13.72 -21.88
C ASP A 40 -11.57 14.36 -22.22
N TRP A 41 -12.47 13.56 -22.79
CA TRP A 41 -13.84 13.99 -23.08
C TRP A 41 -14.74 14.02 -21.84
N TRP A 42 -14.57 13.03 -20.94
CA TRP A 42 -15.38 12.87 -19.74
C TRP A 42 -14.50 12.66 -18.50
N PRO A 43 -13.91 13.74 -17.93
CA PRO A 43 -13.01 13.63 -16.78
C PRO A 43 -13.66 13.04 -15.53
N SER A 44 -14.99 13.13 -15.42
CA SER A 44 -15.77 12.53 -14.33
C SER A 44 -16.23 11.10 -14.60
N ARG A 45 -15.86 10.48 -15.72
CA ARG A 45 -16.17 9.07 -16.03
C ARG A 45 -15.59 8.18 -14.94
N LEU A 46 -16.35 7.17 -14.51
CA LEU A 46 -15.86 6.16 -13.59
C LEU A 46 -14.73 5.36 -14.24
N ASP A 47 -13.59 5.28 -13.55
CA ASP A 47 -12.43 4.51 -13.95
C ASP A 47 -12.63 3.02 -13.62
N LEU A 48 -12.61 2.16 -14.63
CA LEU A 48 -12.64 0.70 -14.46
C LEU A 48 -11.32 0.04 -14.87
N ASP A 49 -10.34 0.83 -15.34
CA ASP A 49 -9.05 0.33 -15.81
C ASP A 49 -8.27 -0.28 -14.63
N ILE A 50 -8.43 0.27 -13.43
CA ILE A 50 -7.85 -0.27 -12.19
C ILE A 50 -8.32 -1.69 -11.83
N LEU A 51 -9.40 -2.19 -12.44
CA LEU A 51 -9.90 -3.57 -12.28
C LEU A 51 -9.35 -4.54 -13.33
N ARG A 52 -8.48 -4.07 -14.24
CA ARG A 52 -7.87 -4.85 -15.32
C ARG A 52 -6.35 -4.94 -15.20
N LYS A 53 -5.81 -4.57 -14.05
CA LYS A 53 -4.38 -4.48 -13.79
C LYS A 53 -3.73 -5.86 -13.65
N ASN A 54 -2.49 -5.97 -14.12
CA ASN A 54 -1.66 -7.16 -14.14
C ASN A 54 -2.41 -8.41 -14.64
N PRO A 55 -3.10 -8.33 -15.80
CA PRO A 55 -3.84 -9.47 -16.31
C PRO A 55 -2.87 -10.62 -16.60
N ALA A 56 -3.32 -11.86 -16.44
CA ALA A 56 -2.47 -13.03 -16.69
C ALA A 56 -1.82 -13.02 -18.10
N ALA A 57 -2.48 -12.41 -19.08
CA ALA A 57 -1.97 -12.23 -20.44
C ALA A 57 -0.78 -11.27 -20.56
N ALA A 58 -0.61 -10.33 -19.62
CA ALA A 58 0.53 -9.41 -19.58
C ALA A 58 1.76 -10.02 -18.90
N ASN A 59 1.63 -11.16 -18.22
CA ASN A 59 2.76 -11.83 -17.56
C ASN A 59 3.58 -12.66 -18.58
N PRO A 60 4.83 -12.27 -18.90
CA PRO A 60 5.67 -12.98 -19.86
C PRO A 60 6.09 -14.39 -19.39
N TRP A 61 5.98 -14.71 -18.10
CA TRP A 61 6.21 -16.07 -17.60
C TRP A 61 5.03 -17.01 -17.81
N GLY A 62 3.87 -16.48 -18.21
CA GLY A 62 2.63 -17.23 -18.38
C GLY A 62 1.84 -17.41 -17.09
N ARG A 63 0.58 -17.83 -17.24
CA ARG A 63 -0.40 -17.96 -16.14
C ARG A 63 -0.01 -18.99 -15.07
N ASP A 64 0.75 -20.02 -15.47
CA ASP A 64 1.09 -21.18 -14.64
C ASP A 64 2.44 -21.00 -13.92
N PHE A 65 3.05 -19.81 -13.99
CA PHE A 65 4.31 -19.50 -13.33
C PHE A 65 4.14 -19.33 -11.81
N ASP A 66 4.88 -20.14 -11.05
CA ASP A 66 4.95 -20.07 -9.59
C ASP A 66 6.30 -19.52 -9.14
N TYR A 67 6.30 -18.25 -8.73
CA TYR A 67 7.50 -17.60 -8.22
C TYR A 67 8.01 -18.21 -6.91
N ALA A 68 7.12 -18.66 -6.02
CA ALA A 68 7.52 -19.23 -4.75
C ALA A 68 8.29 -20.54 -4.95
N ALA A 69 7.83 -21.38 -5.88
CA ALA A 69 8.53 -22.59 -6.28
C ALA A 69 9.93 -22.29 -6.85
N GLU A 70 10.06 -21.32 -7.75
CA GLU A 70 11.35 -20.96 -8.35
C GLU A 70 12.32 -20.35 -7.33
N PHE A 71 11.85 -19.46 -6.46
CA PHE A 71 12.66 -18.83 -5.42
C PHE A 71 13.22 -19.87 -4.43
N ARG A 72 12.45 -20.90 -4.05
CA ARG A 72 12.95 -21.98 -3.18
C ARG A 72 14.14 -22.74 -3.75
N THR A 73 14.38 -22.66 -5.06
CA THR A 73 15.55 -23.29 -5.72
C THR A 73 16.76 -22.36 -5.85
N LEU A 74 16.67 -21.15 -5.31
CA LEU A 74 17.74 -20.15 -5.35
C LEU A 74 18.77 -20.41 -4.25
N ASP A 75 20.04 -20.38 -4.62
CA ASP A 75 21.15 -20.38 -3.67
C ASP A 75 21.40 -18.94 -3.18
N LEU A 76 20.96 -18.65 -1.95
CA LEU A 76 21.10 -17.30 -1.37
C LEU A 76 22.55 -16.96 -1.01
N ASP A 77 23.41 -17.94 -0.74
CA ASP A 77 24.83 -17.68 -0.43
C ASP A 77 25.58 -17.29 -1.71
N ALA A 78 25.29 -17.99 -2.81
CA ALA A 78 25.80 -17.60 -4.13
C ALA A 78 25.28 -16.22 -4.57
N LEU A 79 23.98 -15.95 -4.35
CA LEU A 79 23.40 -14.63 -4.62
C LEU A 79 24.07 -13.55 -3.78
N ALA A 80 24.26 -13.78 -2.48
CA ALA A 80 24.94 -12.84 -1.58
C ALA A 80 26.33 -12.49 -2.10
N LYS A 81 27.13 -13.49 -2.49
CA LYS A 81 28.47 -13.27 -3.03
C LYS A 81 28.47 -12.37 -4.28
N ASP A 82 27.58 -12.62 -5.23
CA ASP A 82 27.53 -11.82 -6.46
C ASP A 82 27.02 -10.39 -6.20
N VAL A 83 26.10 -10.22 -5.25
CA VAL A 83 25.63 -8.90 -4.84
C VAL A 83 26.74 -8.14 -4.12
N ASP A 84 27.45 -8.77 -3.19
CA ASP A 84 28.60 -8.17 -2.49
C ASP A 84 29.71 -7.75 -3.47
N GLU A 85 29.93 -8.54 -4.54
CA GLU A 85 30.85 -8.17 -5.64
C GLU A 85 30.38 -6.92 -6.38
N VAL A 86 29.09 -6.81 -6.72
CA VAL A 86 28.53 -5.58 -7.30
C VAL A 86 28.75 -4.39 -6.38
N LEU A 87 28.48 -4.54 -5.08
CA LEU A 87 28.60 -3.46 -4.09
C LEU A 87 30.01 -2.90 -3.95
N THR A 88 31.03 -3.71 -4.24
CA THR A 88 32.46 -3.36 -4.05
C THR A 88 33.25 -3.20 -5.36
N THR A 89 32.59 -3.36 -6.51
CA THR A 89 33.23 -3.25 -7.83
C THR A 89 32.75 -2.00 -8.57
N SER A 90 33.45 -0.89 -8.36
CA SER A 90 33.17 0.39 -9.01
C SER A 90 33.17 0.28 -10.54
N GLN A 91 32.14 0.86 -11.16
CA GLN A 91 31.94 0.90 -12.60
C GLN A 91 32.31 2.29 -13.14
N PRO A 92 33.07 2.39 -14.25
CA PRO A 92 33.51 3.69 -14.79
C PRO A 92 32.37 4.63 -15.20
N TRP A 93 31.21 4.08 -15.58
CA TRP A 93 30.04 4.87 -15.98
C TRP A 93 29.24 5.43 -14.80
N TRP A 94 29.53 4.98 -13.58
CA TRP A 94 28.95 5.52 -12.36
C TRP A 94 29.87 5.20 -11.16
N PRO A 95 31.00 5.89 -10.97
CA PRO A 95 31.99 5.52 -9.96
C PRO A 95 31.39 5.45 -8.54
N ALA A 96 31.77 4.43 -7.78
CA ALA A 96 31.31 4.26 -6.41
C ALA A 96 31.96 5.29 -5.46
N ASP A 97 31.15 6.01 -4.71
CA ASP A 97 31.61 6.83 -3.58
C ASP A 97 32.33 5.95 -2.56
N PHE A 98 33.49 6.41 -2.08
CA PHE A 98 34.32 5.69 -1.11
C PHE A 98 34.70 4.26 -1.56
N GLY A 99 34.58 3.96 -2.85
CA GLY A 99 34.78 2.62 -3.41
C GLY A 99 33.68 1.61 -3.07
N HIS A 100 32.51 2.03 -2.58
CA HIS A 100 31.44 1.12 -2.15
C HIS A 100 30.03 1.64 -2.48
N TYR A 101 29.23 0.89 -3.24
CA TYR A 101 27.86 1.27 -3.61
C TYR A 101 26.80 1.05 -2.53
N GLY A 102 27.19 0.44 -1.41
CA GLY A 102 26.29 0.14 -0.29
C GLY A 102 25.33 1.27 0.08
N PRO A 103 25.80 2.51 0.34
CA PRO A 103 24.90 3.61 0.71
C PRO A 103 23.89 3.95 -0.40
N LEU A 104 24.30 3.92 -1.67
CA LEU A 104 23.40 4.13 -2.82
C LEU A 104 22.32 3.04 -2.90
N VAL A 105 22.69 1.78 -2.65
CA VAL A 105 21.76 0.65 -2.65
C VAL A 105 20.83 0.66 -1.43
N ILE A 106 21.30 1.08 -0.25
CA ILE A 106 20.44 1.31 0.92
C ILE A 106 19.38 2.36 0.59
N ARG A 107 19.78 3.51 0.03
CA ARG A 107 18.84 4.55 -0.43
C ARG A 107 17.84 3.99 -1.44
N MET A 108 18.29 3.19 -2.41
CA MET A 108 17.40 2.57 -3.39
C MET A 108 16.29 1.75 -2.73
N VAL A 109 16.64 0.93 -1.75
CA VAL A 109 15.68 0.06 -1.04
C VAL A 109 14.79 0.87 -0.10
N TRP A 110 15.36 1.83 0.64
CA TRP A 110 14.63 2.80 1.45
C TRP A 110 13.54 3.50 0.62
N HIS A 111 13.89 4.01 -0.56
CA HIS A 111 12.95 4.70 -1.44
C HIS A 111 11.90 3.77 -2.07
N CYS A 112 12.25 2.51 -2.32
CA CYS A 112 11.30 1.54 -2.85
C CYS A 112 10.23 1.20 -1.80
N ALA A 113 10.68 0.86 -0.60
CA ALA A 113 9.81 0.49 0.52
C ALA A 113 9.08 1.69 1.13
N GLY A 114 9.71 2.85 1.17
CA GLY A 114 9.21 4.07 1.77
C GLY A 114 8.11 4.78 0.98
N THR A 115 7.49 4.15 -0.02
CA THR A 115 6.27 4.68 -0.65
C THR A 115 4.99 4.13 -0.01
N TYR A 116 5.13 3.17 0.92
CA TYR A 116 4.02 2.50 1.58
C TYR A 116 3.12 3.47 2.37
N ARG A 117 1.81 3.24 2.37
CA ARG A 117 0.85 3.98 3.19
C ARG A 117 -0.07 3.03 3.94
N ILE A 118 -0.23 3.23 5.24
CA ILE A 118 -1.07 2.36 6.06
C ILE A 118 -2.57 2.47 5.72
N ASP A 119 -3.05 3.65 5.33
CA ASP A 119 -4.47 3.90 5.09
C ASP A 119 -5.06 3.04 3.95
N ASP A 120 -4.30 2.76 2.88
CA ASP A 120 -4.73 1.91 1.76
C ASP A 120 -3.80 0.72 1.43
N GLY A 121 -2.67 0.61 2.14
CA GLY A 121 -1.68 -0.45 1.97
C GLY A 121 -0.92 -0.37 0.66
N ARG A 122 -1.11 0.69 -0.15
CA ARG A 122 -0.48 0.88 -1.46
C ARG A 122 0.93 1.46 -1.31
N GLY A 123 1.70 1.38 -2.40
CA GLY A 123 3.13 1.65 -2.39
C GLY A 123 3.91 0.46 -1.82
N GLY A 124 5.14 0.70 -1.38
CA GLY A 124 6.02 -0.31 -0.81
C GLY A 124 6.86 -1.09 -1.82
N ALA A 125 7.55 -2.11 -1.33
CA ALA A 125 8.51 -2.90 -2.09
C ALA A 125 7.92 -4.16 -2.75
N ALA A 126 6.69 -4.56 -2.42
CA ALA A 126 6.10 -5.87 -2.73
C ALA A 126 6.05 -6.25 -4.22
N THR A 127 6.08 -5.27 -5.13
CA THR A 127 5.95 -5.46 -6.59
C THR A 127 7.10 -4.83 -7.39
N GLY A 128 8.05 -4.16 -6.72
CA GLY A 128 9.20 -3.52 -7.37
C GLY A 128 8.85 -2.30 -8.22
N MET A 129 7.85 -1.51 -7.81
CA MET A 129 7.32 -0.36 -8.58
C MET A 129 8.32 0.72 -8.91
N GLN A 130 9.42 0.83 -8.16
CA GLN A 130 10.49 1.79 -8.46
C GLN A 130 11.11 1.59 -9.87
N ARG A 131 10.83 0.47 -10.54
CA ARG A 131 11.22 0.21 -11.93
C ARG A 131 10.31 0.86 -12.98
N PHE A 132 9.11 1.27 -12.61
CA PHE A 132 8.07 1.76 -13.51
C PHE A 132 7.71 3.22 -13.20
N ALA A 133 7.07 3.88 -14.15
CA ALA A 133 6.46 5.18 -13.93
C ALA A 133 5.34 5.09 -12.86
N PRO A 134 5.07 6.19 -12.12
CA PRO A 134 5.85 7.42 -12.09
C PRO A 134 7.10 7.33 -11.19
N GLN A 135 7.21 6.29 -10.34
CA GLN A 135 8.24 6.20 -9.30
C GLN A 135 9.66 6.18 -9.86
N ASN A 136 9.89 5.54 -11.01
CA ASN A 136 11.22 5.50 -11.65
C ASN A 136 11.76 6.89 -12.02
N SER A 137 10.90 7.92 -11.99
CA SER A 137 11.14 9.27 -12.49
C SER A 137 10.81 10.38 -11.48
N TRP A 138 10.44 10.02 -10.25
CA TRP A 138 10.28 10.99 -9.18
C TRP A 138 11.59 11.73 -8.90
N PRO A 139 11.57 13.05 -8.57
CA PRO A 139 12.76 13.80 -8.21
C PRO A 139 13.55 13.15 -7.06
N ASP A 140 12.85 12.61 -6.07
CA ASP A 140 13.52 11.98 -4.93
C ASP A 140 14.17 10.64 -5.30
N ASN A 141 13.83 10.07 -6.47
CA ASN A 141 14.43 8.84 -7.00
C ASN A 141 15.55 9.10 -8.02
N ARG A 142 16.01 10.36 -8.16
CA ARG A 142 17.17 10.73 -8.99
C ARG A 142 18.34 9.78 -8.74
N ASN A 143 18.92 9.30 -9.85
CA ASN A 143 20.04 8.36 -9.94
C ASN A 143 19.80 6.94 -9.39
N LEU A 144 18.60 6.60 -8.90
CA LEU A 144 18.28 5.22 -8.50
C LEU A 144 18.09 4.29 -9.71
N ASP A 145 17.90 4.86 -10.91
CA ASP A 145 18.05 4.13 -12.18
C ASP A 145 19.45 3.54 -12.34
N LYS A 146 20.50 4.25 -11.91
CA LYS A 146 21.88 3.76 -11.88
C LYS A 146 22.04 2.62 -10.87
N ALA A 147 21.49 2.77 -9.67
CA ALA A 147 21.50 1.74 -8.63
C ALA A 147 20.86 0.43 -9.11
N ARG A 148 19.67 0.50 -9.72
CA ARG A 148 19.01 -0.67 -10.32
C ARG A 148 19.81 -1.26 -11.47
N ARG A 149 20.45 -0.42 -12.30
CA ARG A 149 21.29 -0.87 -13.42
C ARG A 149 22.53 -1.63 -12.95
N LEU A 150 23.13 -1.24 -11.83
CA LEU A 150 24.26 -1.97 -11.22
C LEU A 150 23.89 -3.42 -10.85
N LEU A 151 22.65 -3.67 -10.44
CA LEU A 151 22.15 -5.01 -10.07
C LEU A 151 21.71 -5.87 -11.26
N TRP A 152 21.62 -5.31 -12.47
CA TRP A 152 21.19 -6.04 -13.67
C TRP A 152 22.01 -7.32 -13.95
N PRO A 153 23.36 -7.32 -13.87
CA PRO A 153 24.14 -8.53 -14.08
C PRO A 153 23.73 -9.68 -13.14
N VAL A 154 23.38 -9.37 -11.89
CA VAL A 154 22.88 -10.35 -10.90
C VAL A 154 21.49 -10.83 -11.32
N LYS A 155 20.55 -9.92 -11.61
CA LYS A 155 19.20 -10.31 -12.10
C LYS A 155 19.28 -11.21 -13.34
N LYS A 156 20.17 -10.87 -14.28
CA LYS A 156 20.41 -11.62 -15.51
C LYS A 156 20.93 -13.03 -15.20
N LYS A 157 21.86 -13.18 -14.26
CA LYS A 157 22.44 -14.48 -13.87
C LYS A 157 21.40 -15.42 -13.24
N TYR A 158 20.56 -14.91 -12.35
CA TYR A 158 19.60 -15.73 -11.60
C TYR A 158 18.21 -15.83 -12.25
N GLY A 159 17.91 -14.99 -13.24
CA GLY A 159 16.71 -15.10 -14.06
C GLY A 159 15.43 -15.09 -13.22
N ARG A 160 14.51 -16.02 -13.50
CA ARG A 160 13.20 -16.12 -12.84
C ARG A 160 13.22 -16.52 -11.37
N LYS A 161 14.36 -17.03 -10.86
CA LYS A 161 14.49 -17.48 -9.47
C LYS A 161 14.51 -16.33 -8.45
N ILE A 162 14.83 -15.12 -8.90
CA ILE A 162 14.80 -13.91 -8.08
C ILE A 162 14.07 -12.82 -8.86
N SER A 163 13.01 -12.28 -8.28
CA SER A 163 12.33 -11.11 -8.81
C SER A 163 13.19 -9.85 -8.63
N TRP A 164 12.90 -8.79 -9.36
CA TRP A 164 13.52 -7.50 -9.07
C TRP A 164 13.13 -6.97 -7.70
N ALA A 165 11.88 -7.16 -7.29
CA ALA A 165 11.39 -6.74 -5.97
C ALA A 165 12.23 -7.37 -4.85
N ASP A 166 12.44 -8.69 -4.87
CA ASP A 166 13.28 -9.37 -3.87
C ASP A 166 14.76 -9.04 -4.04
N LEU A 167 15.27 -8.91 -5.28
CA LEU A 167 16.68 -8.56 -5.52
C LEU A 167 17.05 -7.19 -4.95
N MET A 168 16.18 -6.18 -5.12
CA MET A 168 16.42 -4.84 -4.57
C MET A 168 16.53 -4.93 -3.05
N VAL A 169 15.51 -5.50 -2.37
CA VAL A 169 15.51 -5.62 -0.90
C VAL A 169 16.70 -6.45 -0.40
N PHE A 170 17.00 -7.57 -1.03
CA PHE A 170 18.15 -8.41 -0.68
C PHE A 170 19.46 -7.63 -0.81
N ALA A 171 19.63 -6.83 -1.86
CA ALA A 171 20.82 -6.01 -2.05
C ALA A 171 20.98 -4.92 -0.99
N GLY A 172 19.87 -4.32 -0.50
CA GLY A 172 19.91 -3.41 0.65
C GLY A 172 20.38 -4.10 1.93
N ASN A 173 19.88 -5.31 2.21
CA ASN A 173 20.35 -6.10 3.35
C ASN A 173 21.83 -6.48 3.23
N ARG A 174 22.28 -6.85 2.02
CA ARG A 174 23.70 -7.12 1.77
C ARG A 174 24.56 -5.88 1.94
N ALA A 175 24.12 -4.71 1.46
CA ALA A 175 24.82 -3.44 1.65
C ALA A 175 25.04 -3.11 3.13
N LEU A 176 24.01 -3.30 3.96
CA LEU A 176 24.15 -3.16 5.41
C LEU A 176 25.17 -4.16 5.98
N ALA A 177 25.09 -5.44 5.58
CA ALA A 177 25.99 -6.48 6.05
C ALA A 177 27.46 -6.26 5.66
N THR A 178 27.75 -5.86 4.41
CA THR A 178 29.12 -5.61 3.95
C THR A 178 29.74 -4.39 4.60
N MET A 179 28.93 -3.45 5.08
CA MET A 179 29.36 -2.28 5.85
C MET A 179 29.34 -2.53 7.38
N GLY A 180 29.13 -3.77 7.83
CA GLY A 180 29.31 -4.18 9.23
C GLY A 180 28.06 -4.12 10.12
N PHE A 181 26.87 -3.95 9.53
CA PHE A 181 25.60 -4.02 10.26
C PHE A 181 24.94 -5.40 10.16
N THR A 182 24.49 -5.96 11.28
CA THR A 182 23.73 -7.22 11.28
C THR A 182 22.24 -6.95 11.18
N THR A 183 21.63 -7.29 10.04
CA THR A 183 20.18 -7.16 9.84
C THR A 183 19.40 -8.20 10.66
N PHE A 184 18.14 -7.89 11.00
CA PHE A 184 17.26 -8.84 11.70
C PHE A 184 16.97 -10.12 10.91
N GLY A 185 16.89 -10.01 9.58
CA GLY A 185 16.73 -11.13 8.66
C GLY A 185 16.26 -10.66 7.28
N PHE A 186 15.87 -11.61 6.43
CA PHE A 186 15.36 -11.35 5.08
C PHE A 186 14.34 -12.42 4.69
N ALA A 187 13.29 -12.01 3.95
CA ALA A 187 12.39 -12.93 3.30
C ALA A 187 12.17 -12.54 1.84
N GLY A 188 12.25 -13.53 0.94
CA GLY A 188 11.71 -13.43 -0.41
C GLY A 188 10.21 -13.71 -0.46
N GLY A 189 9.66 -13.69 -1.66
CA GLY A 189 8.23 -13.97 -1.93
C GLY A 189 7.50 -12.84 -2.67
N ARG A 190 8.21 -11.80 -3.11
CA ARG A 190 7.67 -10.70 -3.91
C ARG A 190 7.69 -11.06 -5.39
N ALA A 191 6.55 -11.41 -5.96
CA ALA A 191 6.46 -11.64 -7.41
C ALA A 191 6.55 -10.31 -8.16
N ASP A 192 7.32 -10.27 -9.25
CA ASP A 192 7.36 -9.11 -10.14
C ASP A 192 6.02 -8.92 -10.86
N VAL A 193 5.74 -7.66 -11.19
CA VAL A 193 4.68 -7.27 -12.10
C VAL A 193 5.26 -6.56 -13.34
N TRP A 194 4.39 -6.24 -14.30
CA TRP A 194 4.78 -5.95 -15.69
C TRP A 194 4.25 -4.62 -16.23
N GLU A 195 3.56 -3.84 -15.41
CA GLU A 195 3.02 -2.53 -15.75
C GLU A 195 3.01 -1.60 -14.52
N SER A 196 2.81 -0.30 -14.76
CA SER A 196 2.74 0.73 -13.73
C SER A 196 1.49 0.65 -12.87
N ASP A 197 1.59 1.21 -11.67
CA ASP A 197 0.47 1.37 -10.74
C ASP A 197 -0.32 2.65 -11.06
N ASP A 198 -1.26 2.55 -12.00
CA ASP A 198 -2.16 3.67 -12.37
C ASP A 198 -3.36 3.81 -11.39
N ASP A 199 -3.43 2.95 -10.38
CA ASP A 199 -4.48 2.89 -9.35
C ASP A 199 -4.09 3.55 -8.02
N VAL A 200 -2.90 4.15 -7.92
CA VAL A 200 -2.43 4.82 -6.69
C VAL A 200 -2.66 6.32 -6.78
N TYR A 201 -3.42 6.87 -5.82
CA TYR A 201 -3.56 8.31 -5.65
C TYR A 201 -2.34 8.89 -4.91
N TRP A 202 -1.35 9.36 -5.68
CA TRP A 202 -0.13 10.00 -5.18
C TRP A 202 -0.29 11.47 -4.75
N GLY A 203 -1.39 12.12 -5.14
CA GLY A 203 -1.68 13.50 -4.78
C GLY A 203 -2.48 14.22 -5.87
N PRO A 204 -3.00 15.42 -5.56
CA PRO A 204 -3.74 16.24 -6.52
C PRO A 204 -2.85 17.01 -7.50
N GLU A 205 -1.54 17.11 -7.24
CA GLU A 205 -0.64 18.00 -7.97
C GLU A 205 -0.41 17.57 -9.43
N HIS A 206 -0.21 18.57 -10.30
CA HIS A 206 0.12 18.37 -11.72
C HIS A 206 1.58 18.64 -12.07
N PHE A 207 2.44 18.84 -11.06
CA PHE A 207 3.87 19.08 -11.19
C PHE A 207 4.63 18.49 -10.00
N TRP A 208 5.91 18.20 -10.19
CA TRP A 208 6.77 17.66 -9.15
C TRP A 208 7.05 18.67 -8.03
N LEU A 209 7.23 18.17 -6.81
CA LEU A 209 7.50 18.95 -5.60
C LEU A 209 6.40 19.97 -5.22
N GLY A 210 5.22 19.86 -5.84
CA GLY A 210 4.04 20.62 -5.44
C GLY A 210 3.51 20.23 -4.06
N ASP A 211 2.85 21.18 -3.40
CA ASP A 211 2.32 21.07 -2.04
C ASP A 211 0.82 21.47 -1.97
N GLU A 212 -0.01 20.94 -2.89
CA GLU A 212 -1.46 21.22 -2.94
C GLU A 212 -2.27 20.22 -2.06
N ARG A 213 -1.57 19.58 -1.13
CA ARG A 213 -2.05 18.44 -0.34
C ARG A 213 -2.28 18.75 1.13
N HIS A 214 -1.87 19.92 1.60
CA HIS A 214 -2.09 20.36 2.97
C HIS A 214 -3.28 21.32 3.04
N GLY A 215 -4.16 21.10 4.01
CA GLY A 215 -5.22 22.04 4.39
C GLY A 215 -5.02 22.57 5.82
N GLY A 216 -5.82 23.55 6.24
CA GLY A 216 -5.81 24.03 7.63
C GLY A 216 -4.41 24.46 8.10
N VAL A 217 -4.01 24.00 9.29
CA VAL A 217 -2.68 24.27 9.86
C VAL A 217 -1.70 23.18 9.43
N ARG A 218 -1.54 22.99 8.12
CA ARG A 218 -0.66 21.95 7.52
C ARG A 218 -1.11 20.50 7.83
N ASP A 219 -2.40 20.25 7.69
CA ASP A 219 -2.99 18.91 7.81
C ASP A 219 -2.88 18.18 6.46
N LEU A 220 -2.05 17.13 6.41
CA LEU A 220 -1.81 16.36 5.18
C LEU A 220 -3.07 15.61 4.75
N GLN A 221 -3.48 15.74 3.49
CA GLN A 221 -4.65 15.06 2.94
C GLN A 221 -4.51 13.54 3.05
N ARG A 222 -5.49 12.85 3.63
CA ARG A 222 -5.54 11.37 3.60
C ARG A 222 -5.90 10.87 2.19
N PRO A 223 -5.25 9.80 1.69
CA PRO A 223 -4.39 8.87 2.41
C PRO A 223 -2.88 9.12 2.19
N LEU A 224 -2.50 10.33 1.76
CA LEU A 224 -1.11 10.68 1.42
C LEU A 224 -0.19 10.55 2.63
N ALA A 225 1.05 10.12 2.41
CA ALA A 225 2.07 9.96 3.44
C ALA A 225 3.40 10.66 3.08
N ALA A 226 3.37 11.56 2.08
CA ALA A 226 4.52 12.38 1.71
C ALA A 226 4.12 13.87 1.71
N ALA A 227 5.01 14.74 2.16
CA ALA A 227 4.78 16.17 2.30
C ALA A 227 4.73 16.92 0.95
N GLN A 228 5.28 16.36 -0.13
CA GLN A 228 5.23 16.94 -1.48
C GLN A 228 5.16 15.85 -2.56
N MET A 229 4.67 16.21 -3.75
CA MET A 229 4.59 15.27 -4.88
C MET A 229 5.98 14.85 -5.35
N GLY A 230 6.21 13.55 -5.46
CA GLY A 230 7.49 13.01 -5.93
C GLY A 230 8.60 12.95 -4.87
N LEU A 231 8.27 13.23 -3.61
CA LEU A 231 9.11 12.89 -2.44
C LEU A 231 8.66 11.56 -1.82
N ILE A 232 9.58 10.89 -1.14
CA ILE A 232 9.27 9.68 -0.35
C ILE A 232 8.53 10.08 0.94
N TYR A 233 9.12 10.95 1.78
CA TYR A 233 8.52 11.39 3.04
C TYR A 233 8.40 12.92 3.12
N VAL A 234 9.51 13.63 3.31
CA VAL A 234 9.54 15.06 3.63
C VAL A 234 10.60 15.78 2.82
N ASN A 235 10.51 17.11 2.76
CA ASN A 235 11.54 17.94 2.15
C ASN A 235 12.79 17.98 3.05
N PRO A 236 14.00 17.64 2.56
CA PRO A 236 15.21 17.61 3.37
C PRO A 236 15.68 19.00 3.84
N GLU A 237 15.28 20.08 3.15
CA GLU A 237 15.55 21.46 3.56
C GLU A 237 14.57 21.96 4.63
N GLY A 238 13.46 21.24 4.85
CA GLY A 238 12.35 21.62 5.71
C GLY A 238 11.10 22.07 4.94
N PRO A 239 9.94 22.19 5.62
CA PRO A 239 8.67 22.55 4.98
C PRO A 239 8.76 23.84 4.15
N HIS A 240 8.29 23.81 2.90
CA HIS A 240 8.40 24.93 1.95
C HIS A 240 9.82 25.50 1.81
N THR A 241 10.85 24.65 1.90
CA THR A 241 12.27 25.07 1.84
C THR A 241 12.68 26.05 2.95
N VAL A 242 11.95 26.05 4.07
CA VAL A 242 12.31 26.80 5.28
C VAL A 242 13.14 25.89 6.17
N PRO A 243 14.42 26.23 6.47
CA PRO A 243 15.31 25.41 7.27
C PRO A 243 15.00 25.54 8.77
N ASP A 244 13.83 25.05 9.16
CA ASP A 244 13.38 24.96 10.54
C ASP A 244 13.25 23.49 10.99
N PRO A 245 14.16 23.01 11.86
CA PRO A 245 14.14 21.65 12.38
C PRO A 245 12.85 21.26 13.10
N LEU A 246 12.15 22.19 13.76
CA LEU A 246 10.95 21.86 14.54
C LEU A 246 9.74 21.60 13.63
N THR A 247 9.53 22.43 12.61
CA THR A 247 8.49 22.17 11.62
C THR A 247 8.82 20.95 10.75
N ALA A 248 10.11 20.70 10.45
CA ALA A 248 10.52 19.45 9.82
C ALA A 248 10.19 18.22 10.68
N ALA A 249 10.41 18.26 11.99
CA ALA A 249 10.08 17.17 12.91
C ALA A 249 8.58 16.82 12.89
N ARG A 250 7.71 17.83 12.78
CA ARG A 250 6.27 17.64 12.65
C ARG A 250 5.90 16.85 11.39
N ASP A 251 6.42 17.28 10.24
CA ASP A 251 6.16 16.60 8.97
C ASP A 251 6.77 15.17 8.96
N ILE A 252 7.96 14.98 9.56
CA ILE A 252 8.59 13.66 9.72
C ILE A 252 7.65 12.75 10.50
N ARG A 253 7.15 13.20 11.66
CA ARG A 253 6.27 12.39 12.52
C ARG A 253 5.00 11.97 11.80
N GLU A 254 4.32 12.91 11.16
CA GLU A 254 3.06 12.64 10.46
C GLU A 254 3.27 11.67 9.28
N THR A 255 4.30 11.90 8.47
CA THR A 255 4.56 11.07 7.28
C THR A 255 4.99 9.65 7.68
N PHE A 256 5.93 9.50 8.62
CA PHE A 256 6.36 8.19 9.11
C PHE A 256 5.24 7.42 9.81
N HIS A 257 4.40 8.09 10.61
CA HIS A 257 3.23 7.45 11.21
C HIS A 257 2.26 6.90 10.15
N ARG A 258 2.01 7.66 9.08
CA ARG A 258 1.21 7.18 7.93
C ARG A 258 1.89 6.08 7.12
N MET A 259 3.17 5.86 7.33
CA MET A 259 3.93 4.71 6.80
C MET A 259 4.15 3.61 7.86
N ALA A 260 3.33 3.62 8.91
CA ALA A 260 3.34 2.65 10.00
C ALA A 260 4.62 2.62 10.84
N MET A 261 5.33 3.74 10.97
CA MET A 261 6.51 3.87 11.83
C MET A 261 6.20 4.79 13.01
N ASN A 262 6.50 4.33 14.23
CA ASN A 262 6.42 5.17 15.43
C ASN A 262 7.66 6.06 15.60
N ASP A 263 7.68 6.91 16.63
CA ASP A 263 8.80 7.85 16.87
C ASP A 263 10.16 7.14 17.03
N GLU A 264 10.20 6.01 17.74
CA GLU A 264 11.45 5.27 18.00
C GLU A 264 11.97 4.57 16.73
N GLU A 265 11.08 3.95 15.96
CA GLU A 265 11.38 3.37 14.64
C GLU A 265 11.84 4.46 13.66
N THR A 266 11.23 5.63 13.70
CA THR A 266 11.56 6.78 12.84
C THR A 266 12.98 7.29 13.10
N VAL A 267 13.31 7.56 14.37
CA VAL A 267 14.66 8.01 14.75
C VAL A 267 15.70 6.94 14.38
N ALA A 268 15.39 5.66 14.61
CA ALA A 268 16.30 4.56 14.28
C ALA A 268 16.53 4.41 12.77
N LEU A 269 15.48 4.56 11.95
CA LEU A 269 15.58 4.49 10.48
C LEU A 269 16.39 5.65 9.90
N ILE A 270 16.12 6.88 10.33
CA ILE A 270 16.84 8.06 9.84
C ILE A 270 18.31 7.99 10.26
N ALA A 271 18.59 7.81 11.55
CA ALA A 271 19.95 7.75 12.04
C ALA A 271 20.72 6.55 11.49
N GLY A 272 20.09 5.37 11.47
CA GLY A 272 20.72 4.16 10.94
C GLY A 272 21.01 4.21 9.44
N GLY A 273 20.12 4.86 8.66
CA GLY A 273 20.35 5.12 7.24
C GLY A 273 21.45 6.15 6.99
N HIS A 274 21.41 7.29 7.69
CA HIS A 274 22.35 8.40 7.53
C HIS A 274 23.71 8.18 8.23
N THR A 275 23.90 7.06 8.93
CA THR A 275 25.25 6.55 9.27
C THR A 275 26.08 6.28 8.00
N PHE A 276 25.42 6.03 6.86
CA PHE A 276 26.06 5.65 5.61
C PHE A 276 25.97 6.72 4.51
N GLY A 277 27.04 6.82 3.71
CA GLY A 277 27.07 7.57 2.46
C GLY A 277 27.05 9.09 2.62
N LYS A 278 26.55 9.74 1.57
CA LYS A 278 26.53 11.19 1.41
C LYS A 278 25.36 11.64 0.54
N THR A 279 25.11 12.95 0.52
CA THR A 279 24.25 13.61 -0.47
C THR A 279 25.07 14.08 -1.69
N HIS A 280 24.40 14.43 -2.80
CA HIS A 280 25.07 14.87 -4.04
C HIS A 280 24.42 16.14 -4.62
N GLY A 281 25.21 17.19 -4.71
CA GLY A 281 24.83 18.56 -5.00
C GLY A 281 25.98 19.38 -5.55
N ALA A 282 26.85 18.78 -6.36
CA ALA A 282 28.02 19.44 -6.94
C ALA A 282 27.67 20.70 -7.77
N ALA A 283 26.44 20.77 -8.30
CA ALA A 283 25.84 21.97 -8.90
C ALA A 283 24.29 21.86 -8.90
N GLU A 284 23.62 22.91 -9.37
CA GLU A 284 22.16 23.02 -9.41
C GLU A 284 21.50 21.95 -10.32
N PRO A 285 20.63 21.08 -9.76
CA PRO A 285 19.99 20.00 -10.53
C PRO A 285 19.23 20.47 -11.77
N ASP A 286 18.43 21.52 -11.65
CA ASP A 286 17.52 21.95 -12.73
C ASP A 286 18.26 22.60 -13.92
N THR A 287 19.47 23.11 -13.67
CA THR A 287 20.33 23.68 -14.71
C THR A 287 21.14 22.60 -15.45
N TYR A 288 21.62 21.58 -14.73
CA TYR A 288 22.62 20.66 -15.27
C TYR A 288 22.12 19.24 -15.55
N LEU A 289 21.02 18.80 -14.95
CA LEU A 289 20.46 17.47 -15.20
C LEU A 289 19.51 17.49 -16.41
N GLY A 290 19.70 16.55 -17.32
CA GLY A 290 18.73 16.25 -18.37
C GLY A 290 17.45 15.59 -17.81
N PRO A 291 16.49 15.28 -18.69
CA PRO A 291 15.21 14.70 -18.29
C PRO A 291 15.34 13.41 -17.47
N GLU A 292 14.35 13.19 -16.60
CA GLU A 292 14.11 11.94 -15.87
C GLU A 292 13.87 10.75 -16.83
N PRO A 293 13.97 9.48 -16.36
CA PRO A 293 13.94 8.30 -17.24
C PRO A 293 12.77 8.23 -18.25
N GLU A 294 11.54 8.60 -17.85
CA GLU A 294 10.38 8.61 -18.77
C GLU A 294 10.42 9.77 -19.78
N GLY A 295 11.15 10.84 -19.47
CA GLY A 295 11.37 11.99 -20.35
C GLY A 295 12.66 11.91 -21.18
N ALA A 296 13.53 10.93 -20.89
CA ALA A 296 14.86 10.81 -21.46
C ALA A 296 14.84 10.36 -22.94
N ALA A 297 15.95 10.62 -23.63
CA ALA A 297 16.13 10.19 -25.01
C ALA A 297 16.28 8.65 -25.11
N LEU A 298 15.94 8.07 -26.25
CA LEU A 298 15.94 6.61 -26.43
C LEU A 298 17.33 5.99 -26.22
N GLU A 299 18.39 6.71 -26.60
CA GLU A 299 19.78 6.31 -26.42
C GLU A 299 20.22 6.20 -24.95
N GLU A 300 19.48 6.79 -23.99
CA GLU A 300 19.73 6.62 -22.56
C GLU A 300 19.25 5.24 -22.05
N GLN A 301 18.51 4.49 -22.87
CA GLN A 301 18.14 3.10 -22.61
C GLN A 301 17.52 2.89 -21.21
N GLY A 302 16.55 3.75 -20.85
CA GLY A 302 15.84 3.69 -19.57
C GLY A 302 16.62 4.26 -18.38
N LEU A 303 17.75 4.92 -18.60
CA LEU A 303 18.38 5.82 -17.64
C LEU A 303 17.88 7.26 -17.84
N GLY A 304 18.06 8.10 -16.84
CA GLY A 304 17.72 9.53 -16.89
C GLY A 304 18.71 10.39 -16.12
N TRP A 305 18.39 11.68 -15.99
CA TRP A 305 19.19 12.67 -15.27
C TRP A 305 20.64 12.71 -15.70
N ARG A 306 20.88 12.63 -17.02
CA ARG A 306 22.24 12.78 -17.56
C ARG A 306 22.75 14.17 -17.21
N SER A 307 23.85 14.25 -16.47
CA SER A 307 24.44 15.51 -16.04
C SER A 307 25.35 16.11 -17.11
N GLY A 308 25.19 17.41 -17.37
CA GLY A 308 26.10 18.23 -18.17
C GLY A 308 27.18 18.96 -17.35
N TYR A 309 27.22 18.77 -16.03
CA TYR A 309 28.20 19.40 -15.14
C TYR A 309 29.46 18.55 -15.01
N GLY A 310 30.63 19.12 -15.28
CA GLY A 310 31.92 18.43 -15.17
C GLY A 310 31.94 17.12 -15.96
N THR A 311 32.30 16.03 -15.29
CA THR A 311 32.24 14.66 -15.82
C THR A 311 30.85 14.02 -15.74
N GLY A 312 29.93 14.64 -15.00
CA GLY A 312 28.56 14.18 -14.78
C GLY A 312 28.41 13.00 -13.81
N THR A 313 29.51 12.50 -13.25
CA THR A 313 29.56 11.37 -12.31
C THR A 313 30.69 11.56 -11.31
N GLY A 314 30.85 10.66 -10.33
CA GLY A 314 31.90 10.76 -9.32
C GLY A 314 31.81 12.08 -8.54
N ALA A 315 32.92 12.84 -8.48
CA ALA A 315 32.97 14.12 -7.76
C ALA A 315 32.01 15.19 -8.31
N ASP A 316 31.56 15.05 -9.56
CA ASP A 316 30.63 15.99 -10.22
C ASP A 316 29.17 15.48 -10.18
N THR A 317 28.88 14.48 -9.34
CA THR A 317 27.54 13.90 -9.24
C THR A 317 26.54 14.91 -8.68
N ILE A 318 25.35 14.95 -9.28
CA ILE A 318 24.21 15.76 -8.83
C ILE A 318 23.00 14.84 -8.64
N SER A 319 22.36 14.92 -7.48
CA SER A 319 21.12 14.19 -7.17
C SER A 319 20.11 15.12 -6.50
N SER A 320 20.18 15.29 -5.18
CA SER A 320 19.26 16.16 -4.43
C SER A 320 19.59 17.64 -4.61
N GLY A 321 20.85 17.98 -4.87
CA GLY A 321 21.36 19.35 -4.80
C GLY A 321 22.00 19.67 -3.44
N LEU A 322 21.74 18.88 -2.39
CA LEU A 322 22.46 18.97 -1.12
C LEU A 322 23.82 18.27 -1.26
N GLU A 323 24.87 18.80 -0.64
CA GLU A 323 26.22 18.28 -0.78
C GLU A 323 26.90 18.16 0.59
N GLY A 324 27.19 16.93 0.98
CA GLY A 324 27.94 16.65 2.20
C GLY A 324 27.71 15.25 2.73
N THR A 325 28.52 14.88 3.71
CA THR A 325 28.61 13.55 4.29
C THR A 325 28.41 13.65 5.80
N TRP A 326 27.61 12.77 6.37
CA TRP A 326 27.25 12.83 7.79
C TRP A 326 28.38 12.36 8.72
N THR A 327 29.10 11.31 8.34
CA THR A 327 29.99 10.55 9.23
C THR A 327 31.44 10.53 8.74
N PRO A 328 32.43 10.35 9.64
CA PRO A 328 33.83 10.14 9.26
C PRO A 328 34.08 8.77 8.60
N THR A 329 33.12 7.86 8.67
CA THR A 329 33.22 6.46 8.25
C THR A 329 32.01 6.04 7.38
N PRO A 330 31.80 6.65 6.19
CA PRO A 330 30.51 6.57 5.46
C PRO A 330 30.14 5.19 4.93
N THR A 331 31.05 4.23 5.00
CA THR A 331 30.84 2.85 4.55
C THR A 331 31.02 1.84 5.69
N LYS A 332 30.81 2.27 6.93
CA LYS A 332 30.92 1.43 8.12
C LYS A 332 29.81 1.74 9.11
N TRP A 333 29.20 0.71 9.66
CA TRP A 333 28.26 0.83 10.77
C TRP A 333 29.03 1.21 12.04
N ASP A 334 28.63 2.32 12.63
CA ASP A 334 28.99 2.77 13.96
C ASP A 334 27.97 3.81 14.44
N ASN A 335 28.24 4.46 15.58
CA ASN A 335 27.34 5.46 16.17
C ASN A 335 27.72 6.91 15.81
N SER A 336 28.61 7.09 14.82
CA SER A 336 29.22 8.39 14.56
C SER A 336 28.24 9.45 14.02
N PHE A 337 27.09 9.04 13.48
CA PHE A 337 26.00 9.96 13.13
C PHE A 337 25.54 10.77 14.36
N PHE A 338 25.19 10.09 15.46
CA PHE A 338 24.77 10.78 16.68
C PHE A 338 25.92 11.48 17.38
N GLU A 339 27.13 10.90 17.37
CA GLU A 339 28.31 11.59 17.89
C GLU A 339 28.52 12.93 17.19
N THR A 340 28.41 12.96 15.86
CA THR A 340 28.50 14.16 15.04
C THR A 340 27.36 15.13 15.33
N LEU A 341 26.10 14.68 15.27
CA LEU A 341 24.91 15.51 15.48
C LEU A 341 24.95 16.31 16.80
N PHE A 342 25.47 15.69 17.86
CA PHE A 342 25.57 16.29 19.19
C PHE A 342 26.96 16.86 19.54
N ALA A 343 27.97 16.70 18.70
CA ALA A 343 29.31 17.25 18.96
C ALA A 343 29.42 18.75 18.67
N TYR A 344 28.55 19.28 17.83
CA TYR A 344 28.68 20.64 17.28
C TYR A 344 27.43 21.49 17.51
N GLU A 345 27.65 22.80 17.59
CA GLU A 345 26.62 23.77 17.21
C GLU A 345 26.64 23.92 15.69
N TRP A 346 25.49 24.18 15.09
CA TRP A 346 25.32 24.15 13.63
C TRP A 346 24.96 25.53 13.10
N ASP A 347 25.64 25.94 12.04
CA ASP A 347 25.34 27.14 11.27
C ASP A 347 24.73 26.73 9.92
N LEU A 348 23.78 27.55 9.47
CA LEU A 348 23.11 27.38 8.19
C LEU A 348 24.03 27.83 7.05
N GLU A 349 24.14 27.01 5.99
CA GLU A 349 24.95 27.27 4.80
C GLU A 349 24.17 26.87 3.54
N LEU A 350 24.54 27.46 2.40
CA LEU A 350 24.09 27.01 1.09
C LEU A 350 25.08 25.98 0.52
N SER A 351 24.55 24.85 0.05
CA SER A 351 25.28 23.88 -0.78
C SER A 351 25.85 24.54 -2.05
N PRO A 352 26.75 23.89 -2.80
CA PRO A 352 27.19 24.36 -4.11
C PRO A 352 26.04 24.55 -5.12
N ALA A 353 24.92 23.85 -4.92
CA ALA A 353 23.70 24.01 -5.71
C ALA A 353 22.77 25.13 -5.22
N GLY A 354 23.09 25.81 -4.11
CA GLY A 354 22.26 26.88 -3.55
C GLY A 354 21.10 26.41 -2.66
N LEU A 355 21.13 25.17 -2.16
CA LEU A 355 20.14 24.61 -1.23
C LEU A 355 20.58 24.67 0.23
N TRP A 356 19.64 24.79 1.17
CA TRP A 356 19.92 24.93 2.60
C TRP A 356 20.42 23.64 3.25
N GLN A 357 21.57 23.72 3.91
CA GLN A 357 22.18 22.64 4.70
C GLN A 357 22.88 23.21 5.94
N TRP A 358 23.41 22.33 6.78
CA TRP A 358 24.01 22.73 8.06
C TRP A 358 25.43 22.21 8.21
N ILE A 359 26.32 23.10 8.64
CA ILE A 359 27.72 22.80 8.92
C ILE A 359 28.11 23.16 10.37
N PRO A 360 29.15 22.54 10.94
CA PRO A 360 29.60 22.89 12.27
C PRO A 360 30.07 24.35 12.37
N ARG A 361 29.55 25.06 13.37
CA ARG A 361 29.92 26.44 13.67
C ARG A 361 31.42 26.61 13.85
N GLY A 362 31.97 27.68 13.27
CA GLY A 362 33.37 28.05 13.43
C GLY A 362 34.38 27.09 12.80
N GLY A 363 33.96 26.29 11.81
CA GLY A 363 34.84 25.33 11.13
C GLY A 363 35.09 24.04 11.93
N GLY A 364 34.22 23.72 12.89
CA GLY A 364 34.28 22.46 13.64
C GLY A 364 34.28 21.26 12.70
N GLY A 365 34.98 20.18 13.08
CA GLY A 365 35.01 18.96 12.28
C GLY A 365 35.74 19.07 10.94
N THR A 366 36.39 20.19 10.61
CA THR A 366 37.23 20.28 9.40
C THR A 366 38.27 19.16 9.38
N GLY A 367 38.29 18.39 8.30
CA GLY A 367 39.27 17.32 8.09
C GLY A 367 38.90 15.98 8.72
N THR A 368 37.70 15.84 9.30
CA THR A 368 37.26 14.57 9.92
C THR A 368 36.60 13.62 8.93
N VAL A 369 36.05 14.16 7.83
CA VAL A 369 35.32 13.39 6.82
C VAL A 369 36.19 13.21 5.57
N PRO A 370 36.38 11.99 5.06
CA PRO A 370 37.11 11.77 3.81
C PRO A 370 36.31 12.24 2.59
N ASP A 371 37.00 12.68 1.53
CA ASP A 371 36.35 12.86 0.22
C ASP A 371 35.99 11.51 -0.41
N ALA A 372 34.91 11.47 -1.19
CA ALA A 372 34.39 10.24 -1.79
C ALA A 372 35.28 9.67 -2.90
N HIS A 373 36.09 10.49 -3.56
CA HIS A 373 36.89 10.09 -4.73
C HIS A 373 38.36 10.53 -4.67
N ASP A 374 38.71 11.52 -3.84
CA ASP A 374 40.06 12.06 -3.72
C ASP A 374 40.64 11.82 -2.31
N PRO A 375 41.49 10.79 -2.12
CA PRO A 375 42.03 10.45 -0.80
C PRO A 375 42.94 11.52 -0.19
N ALA A 376 43.34 12.54 -0.96
CA ALA A 376 44.12 13.68 -0.47
C ALA A 376 43.23 14.83 0.07
N LYS A 377 41.90 14.72 -0.08
CA LYS A 377 40.93 15.72 0.38
C LYS A 377 40.10 15.20 1.53
N THR A 378 39.69 16.15 2.36
CA THR A 378 38.84 15.93 3.53
C THR A 378 37.92 17.12 3.70
N HIS A 379 36.76 16.88 4.31
CA HIS A 379 35.69 17.84 4.51
C HIS A 379 35.33 17.97 6.00
N ALA A 380 34.50 18.94 6.33
CA ALA A 380 33.72 18.93 7.56
C ALA A 380 32.45 18.07 7.37
N PRO A 381 31.85 17.53 8.43
CA PRO A 381 30.56 16.87 8.31
C PRO A 381 29.47 17.88 7.95
N THR A 382 28.44 17.41 7.26
CA THR A 382 27.26 18.20 6.91
C THR A 382 26.02 17.42 7.32
N ILE A 383 25.01 18.12 7.85
CA ILE A 383 23.71 17.53 8.18
C ILE A 383 22.57 18.32 7.55
N LEU A 384 21.41 17.69 7.47
CA LEU A 384 20.19 18.25 6.88
C LEU A 384 19.31 18.89 7.95
N THR A 385 18.35 19.72 7.53
CA THR A 385 17.32 20.26 8.44
C THR A 385 16.54 19.13 9.12
N THR A 386 16.27 18.05 8.38
CA THR A 386 15.60 16.84 8.88
C THR A 386 16.45 16.02 9.86
N ASP A 387 17.78 16.12 9.82
CA ASP A 387 18.65 15.49 10.81
C ASP A 387 18.66 16.29 12.11
N LEU A 388 18.74 17.62 12.01
CA LEU A 388 18.63 18.51 13.16
C LEU A 388 17.28 18.37 13.88
N ALA A 389 16.22 18.01 13.15
CA ALA A 389 14.91 17.73 13.73
C ALA A 389 14.98 16.66 14.84
N LEU A 390 15.86 15.65 14.68
CA LEU A 390 16.05 14.58 15.66
C LEU A 390 16.69 15.06 16.98
N ARG A 391 17.31 16.24 16.95
CA ARG A 391 17.94 16.89 18.11
C ARG A 391 17.10 18.04 18.66
N ALA A 392 16.33 18.72 17.82
CA ALA A 392 15.56 19.90 18.19
C ALA A 392 14.18 19.56 18.78
N ASP A 393 13.54 18.49 18.29
CA ASP A 393 12.20 18.11 18.72
C ASP A 393 12.19 17.46 20.11
N PRO A 394 11.25 17.84 21.01
CA PRO A 394 11.22 17.39 22.39
C PRO A 394 10.87 15.90 22.57
N VAL A 395 10.35 15.23 21.54
CA VAL A 395 10.06 13.79 21.54
C VAL A 395 11.22 13.00 20.93
N TYR A 396 11.80 13.48 19.83
CA TYR A 396 12.93 12.81 19.19
C TYR A 396 14.24 12.98 19.95
N GLU A 397 14.50 14.14 20.57
CA GLU A 397 15.78 14.41 21.24
C GLU A 397 16.10 13.37 22.34
N PRO A 398 15.17 13.02 23.25
CA PRO A 398 15.44 12.01 24.27
C PRO A 398 15.72 10.62 23.68
N ILE A 399 15.07 10.28 22.56
CA ILE A 399 15.29 9.01 21.84
C ILE A 399 16.69 9.01 21.21
N SER A 400 17.03 10.08 20.48
CA SER A 400 18.33 10.29 19.85
C SER A 400 19.47 10.23 20.87
N ARG A 401 19.31 10.89 22.03
CA ARG A 401 20.29 10.84 23.11
C ARG A 401 20.43 9.44 23.70
N ARG A 402 19.30 8.74 23.91
CA ARG A 402 19.31 7.35 24.39
C ARG A 402 20.05 6.42 23.42
N PHE A 403 19.83 6.54 22.12
CA PHE A 403 20.56 5.78 21.10
C PHE A 403 22.04 6.14 21.03
N ARG A 404 22.38 7.43 21.18
CA ARG A 404 23.78 7.86 21.30
C ARG A 404 24.50 7.19 22.47
N GLU A 405 23.83 7.11 23.63
CA GLU A 405 24.40 6.52 24.85
C GLU A 405 24.36 4.98 24.85
N ASN A 406 23.52 4.38 24.01
CA ASN A 406 23.28 2.93 23.93
C ASN A 406 23.31 2.45 22.47
N PRO A 407 24.49 2.34 21.84
CA PRO A 407 24.60 1.96 20.42
C PRO A 407 24.01 0.58 20.10
N ASP A 408 24.05 -0.37 21.04
CA ASP A 408 23.43 -1.70 20.85
C ASP A 408 21.90 -1.60 20.77
N LEU A 409 21.29 -0.65 21.48
CA LEU A 409 19.86 -0.40 21.40
C LEU A 409 19.49 0.20 20.04
N LEU A 410 20.29 1.15 19.53
CA LEU A 410 20.11 1.65 18.17
C LEU A 410 20.22 0.52 17.15
N ALA A 411 21.20 -0.36 17.30
CA ALA A 411 21.42 -1.47 16.38
C ALA A 411 20.22 -2.44 16.33
N ASP A 412 19.68 -2.86 17.49
CA ASP A 412 18.49 -3.72 17.53
C ASP A 412 17.25 -3.02 16.96
N THR A 413 16.98 -1.78 17.38
CA THR A 413 15.82 -1.03 16.88
C THR A 413 15.91 -0.79 15.37
N PHE A 414 17.07 -0.39 14.86
CA PHE A 414 17.27 -0.20 13.41
C PHE A 414 17.14 -1.52 12.65
N ALA A 415 17.66 -2.64 13.17
CA ALA A 415 17.56 -3.94 12.53
C ALA A 415 16.09 -4.37 12.35
N ARG A 416 15.27 -4.16 13.39
CA ARG A 416 13.85 -4.47 13.41
C ARG A 416 13.03 -3.50 12.55
N ALA A 417 13.30 -2.21 12.63
CA ALA A 417 12.61 -1.18 11.84
C ALA A 417 12.94 -1.31 10.34
N TRP A 418 14.19 -1.62 9.98
CA TRP A 418 14.59 -1.93 8.61
C TRP A 418 13.89 -3.18 8.06
N PHE A 419 13.80 -4.23 8.87
CA PHE A 419 13.06 -5.44 8.49
C PHE A 419 11.57 -5.15 8.29
N LYS A 420 10.94 -4.41 9.21
CA LYS A 420 9.55 -3.94 9.08
C LYS A 420 9.35 -3.15 7.80
N LEU A 421 10.14 -2.09 7.59
CA LEU A 421 10.10 -1.25 6.39
C LEU A 421 10.13 -2.08 5.11
N THR A 422 11.01 -3.07 5.04
CA THR A 422 11.23 -3.82 3.81
C THR A 422 10.23 -4.96 3.62
N HIS A 423 9.40 -5.30 4.62
CA HIS A 423 8.54 -6.50 4.59
C HIS A 423 7.08 -6.25 5.02
N LEU A 424 6.69 -5.06 5.49
CA LEU A 424 5.34 -4.77 5.99
C LEU A 424 4.22 -4.98 4.95
N ASP A 425 4.55 -4.93 3.66
CA ASP A 425 3.65 -5.16 2.53
C ASP A 425 3.76 -6.59 1.94
N LEU A 426 4.57 -7.45 2.56
CA LEU A 426 4.65 -8.88 2.25
C LEU A 426 3.52 -9.67 2.94
N GLY A 427 2.76 -9.04 3.84
CA GLY A 427 1.62 -9.67 4.52
C GLY A 427 2.05 -10.71 5.57
N PRO A 428 1.28 -11.80 5.73
CA PRO A 428 1.51 -12.76 6.81
C PRO A 428 2.69 -13.69 6.52
N ILE A 429 3.25 -14.28 7.58
CA ILE A 429 4.50 -15.07 7.54
C ILE A 429 4.46 -16.27 6.58
N GLN A 430 3.28 -16.80 6.25
CA GLN A 430 3.10 -17.87 5.27
C GLN A 430 3.62 -17.49 3.87
N ARG A 431 3.75 -16.20 3.58
CA ARG A 431 4.30 -15.69 2.31
C ARG A 431 5.82 -15.53 2.31
N TYR A 432 6.47 -15.66 3.46
CA TYR A 432 7.89 -15.37 3.64
C TYR A 432 8.71 -16.58 3.20
N LEU A 433 9.64 -16.38 2.27
CA LEU A 433 10.45 -17.46 1.69
C LEU A 433 11.93 -17.28 2.01
N GLY A 434 12.62 -18.42 2.18
CA GLY A 434 14.08 -18.50 2.31
C GLY A 434 14.58 -18.79 3.73
N PRO A 435 15.85 -19.20 3.88
CA PRO A 435 16.43 -19.59 5.16
C PRO A 435 16.71 -18.42 6.12
N LEU A 436 16.65 -17.17 5.65
CA LEU A 436 16.95 -15.96 6.45
C LEU A 436 15.72 -15.34 7.11
N VAL A 437 14.55 -15.99 7.02
CA VAL A 437 13.32 -15.52 7.63
C VAL A 437 13.48 -15.58 9.16
N PRO A 438 13.30 -14.45 9.89
CA PRO A 438 13.32 -14.46 11.34
C PRO A 438 12.26 -15.40 11.92
N ARG A 439 12.59 -16.09 13.01
CA ARG A 439 11.68 -17.02 13.69
C ARG A 439 10.72 -16.34 14.65
N GLU A 440 11.04 -15.13 15.08
CA GLU A 440 10.21 -14.33 15.98
C GLU A 440 8.96 -13.85 15.23
N PRO A 441 7.74 -14.17 15.69
CA PRO A 441 6.52 -13.57 15.14
C PRO A 441 6.46 -12.10 15.51
N LEU A 442 6.30 -11.23 14.51
CA LEU A 442 6.21 -9.78 14.73
C LEU A 442 4.76 -9.32 14.61
N LEU A 443 4.34 -8.42 15.51
CA LEU A 443 2.94 -7.99 15.61
C LEU A 443 2.39 -7.41 14.30
N TRP A 444 3.21 -6.65 13.57
CA TRP A 444 2.84 -6.04 12.29
C TRP A 444 2.70 -7.04 11.13
N GLN A 445 3.08 -8.32 11.32
CA GLN A 445 2.80 -9.41 10.38
C GLN A 445 1.40 -10.00 10.55
N ASP A 446 0.59 -9.43 11.46
CA ASP A 446 -0.75 -9.88 11.81
C ASP A 446 -0.80 -11.40 12.11
N PRO A 447 0.04 -11.92 13.03
CA PRO A 447 0.26 -13.36 13.18
C PRO A 447 -1.02 -14.13 13.54
N ILE A 448 -1.11 -15.36 13.06
CA ILE A 448 -2.22 -16.30 13.29
C ILE A 448 -1.63 -17.61 13.80
N PRO A 449 -2.23 -18.27 14.82
CA PRO A 449 -1.72 -19.55 15.32
C PRO A 449 -1.69 -20.60 14.22
N ALA A 450 -0.69 -21.48 14.24
CA ALA A 450 -0.67 -22.64 13.37
C ALA A 450 -1.81 -23.61 13.73
N VAL A 451 -2.29 -24.37 12.74
CA VAL A 451 -3.27 -25.45 12.98
C VAL A 451 -2.62 -26.52 13.88
N ASP A 452 -3.24 -26.81 15.02
CA ASP A 452 -2.76 -27.75 16.04
C ASP A 452 -3.70 -28.95 16.26
N HIS A 453 -4.71 -29.10 15.41
CA HIS A 453 -5.74 -30.13 15.51
C HIS A 453 -6.04 -30.79 14.15
N GLU A 454 -6.67 -31.96 14.17
CA GLU A 454 -7.17 -32.61 12.95
C GLU A 454 -8.26 -31.72 12.31
N LEU A 455 -8.19 -31.54 10.99
CA LEU A 455 -9.19 -30.77 10.24
C LEU A 455 -10.51 -31.54 10.10
N VAL A 456 -11.59 -30.79 9.96
CA VAL A 456 -12.92 -31.33 9.69
C VAL A 456 -12.98 -32.05 8.33
N SER A 457 -13.68 -33.19 8.27
CA SER A 457 -13.90 -33.91 7.02
C SER A 457 -15.07 -33.30 6.22
N ALA A 458 -15.25 -33.71 4.95
CA ALA A 458 -16.40 -33.30 4.15
C ALA A 458 -17.75 -33.65 4.81
N ALA A 459 -17.84 -34.79 5.52
CA ALA A 459 -19.04 -35.17 6.25
C ALA A 459 -19.32 -34.25 7.45
N ASP A 460 -18.25 -33.82 8.14
CA ASP A 460 -18.35 -32.88 9.25
C ASP A 460 -18.78 -31.49 8.76
N VAL A 461 -18.20 -31.02 7.65
CA VAL A 461 -18.59 -29.79 6.96
C VAL A 461 -20.08 -29.82 6.62
N ALA A 462 -20.57 -30.90 5.98
CA ALA A 462 -21.98 -31.02 5.64
C ALA A 462 -22.91 -31.03 6.88
N ALA A 463 -22.47 -31.64 7.99
CA ALA A 463 -23.22 -31.63 9.25
C ALA A 463 -23.27 -30.22 9.88
N LEU A 464 -22.14 -29.53 9.94
CA LEU A 464 -22.02 -28.17 10.46
C LEU A 464 -22.85 -27.17 9.64
N LYS A 465 -22.85 -27.27 8.30
CA LYS A 465 -23.73 -26.43 7.45
C LYS A 465 -25.21 -26.59 7.85
N ARG A 466 -25.67 -27.83 8.09
CA ARG A 466 -27.06 -28.09 8.52
C ARG A 466 -27.35 -27.51 9.91
N GLU A 467 -26.41 -27.66 10.85
CA GLU A 467 -26.54 -27.13 12.21
C GLU A 467 -26.59 -25.59 12.21
N ILE A 468 -25.71 -24.93 11.46
CA ILE A 468 -25.71 -23.47 11.28
C ILE A 468 -27.05 -23.00 10.69
N LEU A 469 -27.54 -23.65 9.63
CA LEU A 469 -28.83 -23.29 9.02
C LEU A 469 -30.04 -23.54 9.94
N ALA A 470 -29.92 -24.46 10.91
CA ALA A 470 -30.97 -24.75 11.89
C ALA A 470 -30.92 -23.84 13.14
N SER A 471 -29.85 -23.05 13.31
CA SER A 471 -29.61 -22.19 14.49
C SER A 471 -30.61 -21.02 14.67
N GLY A 472 -31.42 -20.72 13.65
CA GLY A 472 -32.28 -19.53 13.62
C GLY A 472 -31.56 -18.26 13.15
N LEU A 473 -30.29 -18.33 12.74
CA LEU A 473 -29.62 -17.28 11.99
C LEU A 473 -30.18 -17.21 10.56
N SER A 474 -30.49 -16.00 10.10
CA SER A 474 -30.98 -15.77 8.74
C SER A 474 -29.87 -15.86 7.69
N VAL A 475 -30.25 -16.08 6.42
CA VAL A 475 -29.33 -15.98 5.26
C VAL A 475 -28.59 -14.64 5.27
N SER A 476 -29.31 -13.54 5.49
CA SER A 476 -28.72 -12.20 5.54
C SER A 476 -27.69 -12.04 6.66
N GLU A 477 -27.95 -12.57 7.86
CA GLU A 477 -26.98 -12.52 8.97
C GLU A 477 -25.70 -13.26 8.63
N LEU A 478 -25.81 -14.50 8.14
CA LEU A 478 -24.66 -15.33 7.81
C LEU A 478 -23.83 -14.75 6.65
N VAL A 479 -24.49 -14.29 5.59
CA VAL A 479 -23.82 -13.64 4.44
C VAL A 479 -23.15 -12.34 4.85
N SER A 480 -23.84 -11.48 5.62
CA SER A 480 -23.28 -10.19 6.05
C SER A 480 -22.08 -10.36 6.99
N THR A 481 -22.12 -11.34 7.90
CA THR A 481 -21.02 -11.63 8.82
C THR A 481 -19.81 -12.23 8.09
N ALA A 482 -20.02 -13.19 7.19
CA ALA A 482 -18.94 -13.73 6.37
C ALA A 482 -18.30 -12.66 5.49
N TRP A 483 -19.12 -11.83 4.83
CA TRP A 483 -18.64 -10.69 4.06
C TRP A 483 -17.85 -9.70 4.92
N ALA A 484 -18.38 -9.26 6.06
CA ALA A 484 -17.70 -8.33 6.96
C ALA A 484 -16.32 -8.84 7.41
N SER A 485 -16.15 -10.15 7.55
CA SER A 485 -14.86 -10.76 7.89
C SER A 485 -13.89 -10.70 6.70
N ALA A 486 -14.29 -11.27 5.56
CA ALA A 486 -13.43 -11.39 4.38
C ALA A 486 -13.14 -10.04 3.71
N SER A 487 -14.11 -9.12 3.73
CA SER A 487 -14.04 -7.81 3.11
C SER A 487 -13.17 -6.81 3.86
N THR A 488 -12.30 -7.25 4.77
CA THR A 488 -11.19 -6.43 5.29
C THR A 488 -9.91 -6.63 4.49
N PHE A 489 -9.83 -7.72 3.71
CA PHE A 489 -8.66 -8.04 2.91
C PHE A 489 -8.28 -6.92 1.95
N ARG A 490 -6.99 -6.66 1.76
CA ARG A 490 -6.51 -5.84 0.65
C ARG A 490 -5.27 -6.44 0.00
N VAL A 491 -5.29 -6.53 -1.33
CA VAL A 491 -4.23 -7.15 -2.13
C VAL A 491 -2.98 -6.28 -2.19
N SER A 492 -3.04 -5.01 -1.80
CA SER A 492 -1.91 -4.09 -1.82
C SER A 492 -0.79 -4.56 -0.87
N ASP A 493 -1.10 -4.74 0.40
CA ASP A 493 -0.16 -5.21 1.45
C ASP A 493 -0.48 -6.60 2.01
N LYS A 494 -1.51 -7.27 1.45
CA LYS A 494 -1.95 -8.63 1.83
C LYS A 494 -2.47 -8.74 3.27
N ARG A 495 -2.89 -7.62 3.89
CA ARG A 495 -3.51 -7.60 5.22
C ARG A 495 -5.01 -7.84 5.18
N GLY A 496 -5.59 -8.15 6.35
CA GLY A 496 -7.01 -8.45 6.52
C GLY A 496 -7.43 -9.81 5.98
N GLY A 497 -8.73 -10.06 5.95
CA GLY A 497 -9.33 -11.33 5.54
C GLY A 497 -10.06 -12.05 6.67
N ALA A 498 -10.56 -13.25 6.36
CA ALA A 498 -11.37 -14.05 7.28
C ALA A 498 -10.54 -14.94 8.23
N ASN A 499 -9.32 -15.31 7.85
CA ASN A 499 -8.41 -16.06 8.69
C ASN A 499 -8.00 -15.23 9.92
N GLY A 500 -7.97 -15.87 11.08
CA GLY A 500 -7.78 -15.21 12.37
C GLY A 500 -9.09 -14.84 13.08
N ALA A 501 -10.24 -14.86 12.40
CA ALA A 501 -11.53 -14.41 12.95
C ALA A 501 -11.41 -13.06 13.68
N ARG A 502 -10.61 -12.13 13.14
CA ARG A 502 -10.36 -10.82 13.77
C ARG A 502 -11.62 -9.94 13.84
N LEU A 503 -12.65 -10.29 13.08
CA LEU A 503 -13.99 -9.71 13.21
C LEU A 503 -14.55 -9.78 14.65
N ARG A 504 -14.12 -10.76 15.46
CA ARG A 504 -14.54 -10.90 16.87
C ARG A 504 -13.69 -10.11 17.87
N LEU A 505 -12.61 -9.49 17.41
CA LEU A 505 -11.62 -8.77 18.22
C LEU A 505 -11.76 -7.25 18.03
N GLU A 506 -11.13 -6.47 18.90
CA GLU A 506 -10.96 -5.04 18.65
C GLU A 506 -9.93 -4.80 17.54
N PRO A 507 -10.15 -3.80 16.67
CA PRO A 507 -11.28 -2.86 16.68
C PRO A 507 -12.52 -3.35 15.90
N GLN A 508 -12.40 -4.43 15.11
CA GLN A 508 -13.39 -4.80 14.10
C GLN A 508 -14.79 -5.10 14.66
N ARG A 509 -14.87 -5.72 15.84
CA ARG A 509 -16.15 -6.05 16.49
C ARG A 509 -16.94 -4.80 16.89
N SER A 510 -16.25 -3.68 17.07
CA SER A 510 -16.80 -2.40 17.51
C SER A 510 -17.08 -1.43 16.35
N TRP A 511 -16.67 -1.77 15.13
CA TRP A 511 -16.90 -0.89 13.98
C TRP A 511 -18.39 -0.68 13.70
N PRO A 512 -18.85 0.57 13.52
CA PRO A 512 -20.25 0.87 13.20
C PRO A 512 -20.77 0.18 11.94
N VAL A 513 -19.90 -0.06 10.95
CA VAL A 513 -20.23 -0.76 9.70
C VAL A 513 -20.56 -2.24 9.95
N ASN A 514 -20.06 -2.83 11.03
CA ASN A 514 -20.27 -4.24 11.37
C ASN A 514 -21.46 -4.48 12.30
N GLU A 515 -22.21 -3.43 12.67
CA GLU A 515 -23.42 -3.53 13.50
C GLU A 515 -23.19 -4.34 14.80
N PRO A 516 -22.40 -3.82 15.76
CA PRO A 516 -21.85 -4.61 16.87
C PRO A 516 -22.87 -5.46 17.65
N GLY A 517 -24.09 -4.93 17.87
CA GLY A 517 -25.17 -5.68 18.53
C GLY A 517 -25.67 -6.90 17.74
N ARG A 518 -25.81 -6.76 16.42
CA ARG A 518 -26.18 -7.87 15.51
C ARG A 518 -25.01 -8.85 15.40
N LEU A 519 -23.80 -8.36 15.19
CA LEU A 519 -22.60 -9.18 15.08
C LEU A 519 -22.38 -10.03 16.34
N ALA A 520 -22.48 -9.44 17.53
CA ALA A 520 -22.30 -10.17 18.79
C ALA A 520 -23.28 -11.35 18.94
N ARG A 521 -24.53 -11.20 18.49
CA ARG A 521 -25.50 -12.31 18.47
C ARG A 521 -25.08 -13.42 17.52
N VAL A 522 -24.66 -13.08 16.30
CA VAL A 522 -24.22 -14.07 15.29
C VAL A 522 -23.00 -14.82 15.79
N LEU A 523 -21.96 -14.10 16.25
CA LEU A 523 -20.72 -14.70 16.74
C LEU A 523 -20.98 -15.63 17.92
N ARG A 524 -21.77 -15.22 18.92
CA ARG A 524 -22.13 -16.09 20.05
C ARG A 524 -22.80 -17.39 19.61
N THR A 525 -23.69 -17.31 18.62
CA THR A 525 -24.38 -18.51 18.10
C THR A 525 -23.39 -19.45 17.39
N LEU A 526 -22.45 -18.90 16.62
CA LEU A 526 -21.41 -19.69 15.97
C LEU A 526 -20.41 -20.27 16.98
N GLU A 527 -20.06 -19.54 18.05
CA GLU A 527 -19.25 -20.03 19.16
C GLU A 527 -19.93 -21.19 19.90
N GLU A 528 -21.24 -21.11 20.15
CA GLU A 528 -22.02 -22.21 20.74
C GLU A 528 -21.96 -23.49 19.87
N ILE A 529 -22.04 -23.36 18.53
CA ILE A 529 -21.87 -24.46 17.58
C ILE A 529 -20.43 -24.98 17.62
N GLN A 530 -19.44 -24.09 17.66
CA GLN A 530 -18.02 -24.44 17.77
C GLN A 530 -17.75 -25.33 18.99
N GLU A 531 -18.24 -24.90 20.16
CA GLU A 531 -18.09 -25.63 21.40
C GLU A 531 -18.85 -26.96 21.39
N SER A 532 -20.08 -26.96 20.86
CA SER A 532 -20.89 -28.18 20.70
C SER A 532 -20.16 -29.23 19.87
N PHE A 533 -19.62 -28.82 18.72
CA PHE A 533 -18.83 -29.68 17.84
C PHE A 533 -17.59 -30.23 18.55
N ALA A 534 -16.82 -29.36 19.23
CA ALA A 534 -15.61 -29.78 19.94
C ALA A 534 -15.92 -30.78 21.08
N ARG A 535 -17.03 -30.60 21.81
CA ARG A 535 -17.47 -31.53 22.88
C ARG A 535 -17.93 -32.88 22.33
N ALA A 536 -18.55 -32.91 21.16
CA ALA A 536 -19.11 -34.12 20.57
C ALA A 536 -18.08 -35.05 19.92
N ARG A 537 -16.86 -34.58 19.66
CA ARG A 537 -15.82 -35.34 18.93
C ARG A 537 -14.76 -35.91 19.87
N ASN A 538 -14.76 -37.24 19.99
CA ASN A 538 -13.63 -37.97 20.57
C ASN A 538 -12.42 -37.85 19.63
N GLY A 539 -11.23 -37.52 20.16
CA GLY A 539 -9.97 -37.51 19.39
C GLY A 539 -9.40 -36.13 19.03
N GLY A 540 -9.95 -35.03 19.54
CA GLY A 540 -9.31 -33.71 19.45
C GLY A 540 -9.54 -32.95 18.13
N LYS A 541 -10.37 -33.46 17.22
CA LYS A 541 -10.85 -32.75 16.02
C LYS A 541 -11.67 -31.52 16.42
N LYS A 542 -11.34 -30.36 15.84
CA LYS A 542 -11.97 -29.07 16.13
C LYS A 542 -12.26 -28.32 14.83
N ILE A 543 -13.04 -27.25 14.96
CA ILE A 543 -13.22 -26.23 13.93
C ILE A 543 -13.01 -24.85 14.56
N SER A 544 -12.37 -23.93 13.84
CA SER A 544 -12.18 -22.55 14.30
C SER A 544 -13.45 -21.72 14.10
N LEU A 545 -13.56 -20.60 14.82
CA LEU A 545 -14.62 -19.63 14.57
C LEU A 545 -14.44 -18.99 13.19
N ALA A 546 -13.20 -18.77 12.77
CA ALA A 546 -12.86 -18.27 11.43
C ALA A 546 -13.46 -19.15 10.33
N ASP A 547 -13.32 -20.47 10.45
CA ASP A 547 -13.93 -21.41 9.52
C ASP A 547 -15.46 -21.42 9.64
N LEU A 548 -16.04 -21.35 10.85
CA LEU A 548 -17.49 -21.31 11.01
C LEU A 548 -18.15 -20.05 10.44
N ILE A 549 -17.49 -18.90 10.51
CA ILE A 549 -17.96 -17.65 9.88
C ILE A 549 -18.06 -17.84 8.36
N VAL A 550 -16.98 -18.33 7.72
CA VAL A 550 -16.96 -18.56 6.27
C VAL A 550 -17.91 -19.68 5.86
N LEU A 551 -17.95 -20.77 6.62
CA LEU A 551 -18.83 -21.91 6.38
C LEU A 551 -20.31 -21.53 6.50
N GLY A 552 -20.65 -20.68 7.47
CA GLY A 552 -22.00 -20.17 7.64
C GLY A 552 -22.44 -19.32 6.45
N GLY A 553 -21.55 -18.46 5.93
CA GLY A 553 -21.76 -17.72 4.70
C GLY A 553 -21.98 -18.65 3.49
N ALA A 554 -21.13 -19.66 3.31
CA ALA A 554 -21.27 -20.67 2.25
C ALA A 554 -22.61 -21.41 2.33
N ALA A 555 -22.99 -21.90 3.53
CA ALA A 555 -24.28 -22.57 3.75
C ALA A 555 -25.48 -21.67 3.43
N ALA A 556 -25.38 -20.38 3.77
CA ALA A 556 -26.42 -19.41 3.48
C ALA A 556 -26.56 -19.12 1.98
N VAL A 557 -25.45 -19.06 1.23
CA VAL A 557 -25.45 -18.92 -0.24
C VAL A 557 -26.05 -20.16 -0.90
N GLU A 558 -25.68 -21.37 -0.47
CA GLU A 558 -26.29 -22.63 -0.97
C GLU A 558 -27.80 -22.66 -0.71
N ARG A 559 -28.22 -22.30 0.52
CA ARG A 559 -29.65 -22.20 0.86
C ARG A 559 -30.36 -21.18 -0.02
N ALA A 560 -29.76 -20.02 -0.26
CA ALA A 560 -30.34 -18.97 -1.09
C ALA A 560 -30.45 -19.36 -2.56
N ALA A 561 -29.47 -20.09 -3.10
CA ALA A 561 -29.52 -20.66 -4.45
C ALA A 561 -30.63 -21.73 -4.55
N ALA A 562 -30.76 -22.60 -3.54
CA ALA A 562 -31.83 -23.59 -3.50
C ALA A 562 -33.22 -22.94 -3.45
N ASN A 563 -33.39 -21.84 -2.71
CA ASN A 563 -34.62 -21.04 -2.70
C ASN A 563 -34.96 -20.46 -4.09
N ALA A 564 -33.94 -20.22 -4.92
CA ALA A 564 -34.08 -19.77 -6.31
C ALA A 564 -34.22 -20.92 -7.32
N GLY A 565 -34.25 -22.18 -6.87
CA GLY A 565 -34.38 -23.36 -7.74
C GLY A 565 -33.07 -23.87 -8.32
N HIS A 566 -31.93 -23.48 -7.74
CA HIS A 566 -30.60 -23.91 -8.17
C HIS A 566 -29.92 -24.76 -7.10
N ASP A 567 -29.55 -25.98 -7.46
CA ASP A 567 -28.73 -26.86 -6.63
C ASP A 567 -27.25 -26.60 -6.94
N VAL A 568 -26.54 -26.01 -5.98
CA VAL A 568 -25.12 -25.66 -6.11
C VAL A 568 -24.39 -25.97 -4.81
N GLU A 569 -23.12 -26.35 -4.95
CA GLU A 569 -22.20 -26.46 -3.82
C GLU A 569 -21.26 -25.25 -3.84
N VAL A 570 -21.16 -24.56 -2.71
CA VAL A 570 -20.17 -23.50 -2.51
C VAL A 570 -18.90 -24.15 -1.96
N PRO A 571 -17.77 -24.06 -2.67
CA PRO A 571 -16.51 -24.63 -2.21
C PRO A 571 -16.13 -24.12 -0.82
N PHE A 572 -15.57 -25.01 0.00
CA PHE A 572 -15.10 -24.67 1.34
C PHE A 572 -13.84 -25.47 1.67
N ALA A 573 -12.77 -24.74 1.97
CA ALA A 573 -11.52 -25.33 2.48
C ALA A 573 -11.36 -24.98 3.96
N PRO A 574 -11.36 -25.98 4.88
CA PRO A 574 -11.07 -25.73 6.30
C PRO A 574 -9.59 -25.39 6.52
N GLY A 575 -9.24 -24.99 7.73
CA GLY A 575 -7.86 -24.74 8.17
C GLY A 575 -7.58 -23.28 8.55
N ARG A 576 -8.59 -22.40 8.53
CA ARG A 576 -8.42 -21.09 9.19
C ARG A 576 -8.28 -21.29 10.69
N MET A 577 -7.57 -20.40 11.35
CA MET A 577 -7.36 -20.42 12.79
C MET A 577 -7.85 -19.12 13.44
N ASP A 578 -7.98 -19.12 14.75
CA ASP A 578 -8.50 -17.99 15.52
C ASP A 578 -7.33 -17.20 16.16
N ALA A 579 -7.08 -15.97 15.71
CA ALA A 579 -6.07 -15.07 16.26
C ALA A 579 -6.49 -14.55 17.64
N THR A 580 -5.55 -14.03 18.45
CA THR A 580 -5.85 -13.43 19.75
C THR A 580 -5.76 -11.90 19.71
N GLN A 581 -6.23 -11.22 20.76
CA GLN A 581 -6.14 -9.76 20.82
C GLN A 581 -4.69 -9.29 20.94
N GLU A 582 -3.84 -10.05 21.64
CA GLU A 582 -2.40 -9.76 21.80
C GLU A 582 -1.66 -9.78 20.45
N TRP A 583 -2.19 -10.50 19.47
CA TRP A 583 -1.69 -10.57 18.09
C TRP A 583 -2.47 -9.70 17.11
N THR A 584 -3.25 -8.74 17.64
CA THR A 584 -4.09 -7.85 16.85
C THR A 584 -3.90 -6.42 17.35
N ASP A 585 -3.02 -5.68 16.68
CA ASP A 585 -2.75 -4.29 17.00
C ASP A 585 -3.94 -3.39 16.61
N VAL A 586 -4.52 -2.73 17.61
CA VAL A 586 -5.77 -1.97 17.44
C VAL A 586 -5.57 -0.80 16.47
N GLU A 587 -4.45 -0.10 16.59
CA GLU A 587 -4.13 1.05 15.76
C GLU A 587 -3.91 0.64 14.29
N SER A 588 -3.08 -0.38 14.06
CA SER A 588 -2.81 -0.89 12.72
C SER A 588 -4.05 -1.46 12.02
N PHE A 589 -4.97 -2.11 12.75
CA PHE A 589 -6.21 -2.61 12.19
C PHE A 589 -7.26 -1.52 11.94
N ALA A 590 -7.19 -0.37 12.62
CA ALA A 590 -8.11 0.76 12.37
C ALA A 590 -8.01 1.28 10.92
N ALA A 591 -6.84 1.17 10.30
CA ALA A 591 -6.64 1.51 8.89
C ALA A 591 -7.39 0.59 7.90
N LEU A 592 -7.89 -0.57 8.37
CA LEU A 592 -8.73 -1.47 7.56
C LEU A 592 -10.23 -1.17 7.71
N GLU A 593 -10.63 -0.23 8.57
CA GLU A 593 -12.03 0.15 8.73
C GLU A 593 -12.53 0.84 7.43
N PRO A 594 -13.52 0.27 6.73
CA PRO A 594 -13.98 0.86 5.48
C PRO A 594 -14.79 2.13 5.76
N ALA A 595 -14.31 3.27 5.25
CA ALA A 595 -15.07 4.53 5.27
C ALA A 595 -16.39 4.44 4.48
N ALA A 596 -16.46 3.53 3.51
CA ALA A 596 -17.67 3.14 2.80
C ALA A 596 -17.55 1.68 2.35
N ASP A 597 -18.68 1.00 2.22
CA ASP A 597 -18.76 -0.37 1.73
C ASP A 597 -19.91 -0.47 0.73
N GLY A 598 -19.59 -0.34 -0.56
CA GLY A 598 -20.59 -0.41 -1.63
C GLY A 598 -21.25 -1.79 -1.76
N PHE A 599 -20.59 -2.86 -1.29
CA PHE A 599 -21.13 -4.21 -1.31
C PHE A 599 -22.23 -4.38 -0.25
N ARG A 600 -22.10 -3.72 0.90
CA ARG A 600 -23.15 -3.64 1.94
C ARG A 600 -23.99 -2.34 1.88
N ASN A 601 -23.86 -1.55 0.82
CA ASN A 601 -24.56 -0.27 0.64
C ASN A 601 -24.42 0.67 1.85
N HIS A 602 -23.22 0.70 2.43
CA HIS A 602 -22.85 1.53 3.56
C HIS A 602 -22.06 2.75 3.10
N ARG A 603 -22.42 3.92 3.60
CA ARG A 603 -21.63 5.15 3.46
C ARG A 603 -21.38 5.76 4.83
N GLY A 604 -20.10 5.85 5.20
CA GLY A 604 -19.66 6.56 6.39
C GLY A 604 -19.64 8.07 6.22
N LYS A 605 -19.15 8.78 7.23
CA LYS A 605 -19.00 10.25 7.20
C LYS A 605 -17.69 10.64 6.48
N GLY A 606 -17.68 11.82 5.86
CA GLY A 606 -16.43 12.47 5.43
C GLY A 606 -15.77 11.96 4.14
N GLY A 607 -16.45 11.14 3.33
CA GLY A 607 -15.90 10.65 2.07
C GLY A 607 -15.81 11.72 0.97
N ARG A 608 -14.60 11.98 0.45
CA ARG A 608 -14.35 12.90 -0.68
C ARG A 608 -14.76 12.31 -2.03
N LEU A 609 -14.55 11.01 -2.21
CA LEU A 609 -14.89 10.30 -3.44
C LEU A 609 -16.38 9.99 -3.49
N ARG A 610 -16.92 9.91 -4.70
CA ARG A 610 -18.29 9.43 -4.90
C ARG A 610 -18.36 7.93 -4.52
N PRO A 611 -19.48 7.44 -3.98
CA PRO A 611 -19.63 6.05 -3.55
C PRO A 611 -19.25 5.02 -4.61
N GLU A 612 -19.58 5.26 -5.88
CA GLU A 612 -19.23 4.36 -6.98
C GLU A 612 -17.72 4.30 -7.24
N GLN A 613 -16.96 5.36 -6.95
CA GLN A 613 -15.50 5.34 -7.04
C GLN A 613 -14.91 4.54 -5.89
N GLN A 614 -15.46 4.68 -4.68
CA GLN A 614 -15.05 3.88 -3.52
C GLN A 614 -15.37 2.39 -3.70
N LEU A 615 -16.46 2.05 -4.38
CA LEU A 615 -16.77 0.66 -4.73
C LEU A 615 -15.72 0.06 -5.66
N VAL A 616 -15.32 0.77 -6.73
CA VAL A 616 -14.29 0.28 -7.66
C VAL A 616 -12.94 0.19 -6.96
N ASP A 617 -12.55 1.19 -6.17
CA ASP A 617 -11.32 1.15 -5.38
C ASP A 617 -11.30 -0.06 -4.43
N ARG A 618 -12.42 -0.33 -3.74
CA ARG A 618 -12.55 -1.51 -2.87
C ARG A 618 -12.50 -2.81 -3.65
N ALA A 619 -13.10 -2.88 -4.84
CA ALA A 619 -13.05 -4.04 -5.71
C ALA A 619 -11.62 -4.33 -6.20
N ASN A 620 -10.84 -3.29 -6.53
CA ASN A 620 -9.42 -3.40 -6.85
C ASN A 620 -8.63 -4.00 -5.67
N LEU A 621 -8.85 -3.51 -4.44
CA LEU A 621 -8.22 -4.07 -3.24
C LEU A 621 -8.61 -5.53 -2.97
N LEU A 622 -9.80 -5.97 -3.39
CA LEU A 622 -10.25 -7.35 -3.33
C LEU A 622 -9.80 -8.21 -4.53
N SER A 623 -8.94 -7.67 -5.40
CA SER A 623 -8.48 -8.31 -6.63
C SER A 623 -9.63 -8.73 -7.57
N LEU A 624 -10.75 -8.01 -7.53
CA LEU A 624 -11.92 -8.28 -8.36
C LEU A 624 -11.77 -7.61 -9.72
N ASN A 625 -12.22 -8.30 -10.77
CA ASN A 625 -12.48 -7.68 -12.06
C ASN A 625 -13.90 -7.08 -12.11
N ALA A 626 -14.22 -6.33 -13.16
CA ALA A 626 -15.53 -5.70 -13.31
C ALA A 626 -16.71 -6.70 -13.33
N PRO A 627 -16.66 -7.83 -14.05
CA PRO A 627 -17.68 -8.89 -13.96
C PRO A 627 -17.91 -9.43 -12.53
N GLU A 628 -16.84 -9.74 -11.80
CA GLU A 628 -16.90 -10.27 -10.43
C GLU A 628 -17.49 -9.24 -9.46
N MET A 629 -17.06 -7.97 -9.55
CA MET A 629 -17.65 -6.88 -8.77
C MET A 629 -19.14 -6.74 -9.06
N THR A 630 -19.53 -6.81 -10.35
CA THR A 630 -20.92 -6.68 -10.79
C THR A 630 -21.79 -7.76 -10.18
N VAL A 631 -21.41 -9.03 -10.36
CA VAL A 631 -22.21 -10.17 -9.88
C VAL A 631 -22.31 -10.17 -8.36
N LEU A 632 -21.23 -9.82 -7.64
CA LEU A 632 -21.22 -9.71 -6.18
C LEU A 632 -22.18 -8.64 -5.68
N VAL A 633 -22.18 -7.44 -6.27
CA VAL A 633 -23.14 -6.38 -5.87
C VAL A 633 -24.57 -6.85 -6.08
N GLY A 634 -24.90 -7.39 -7.26
CA GLY A 634 -26.26 -7.87 -7.55
C GLY A 634 -26.72 -8.96 -6.58
N GLY A 635 -25.86 -9.95 -6.29
CA GLY A 635 -26.16 -11.03 -5.35
C GLY A 635 -26.30 -10.56 -3.92
N LEU A 636 -25.39 -9.73 -3.42
CA LEU A 636 -25.45 -9.21 -2.05
C LEU A 636 -26.71 -8.36 -1.80
N ARG A 637 -27.23 -7.67 -2.82
CA ARG A 637 -28.51 -6.96 -2.73
C ARG A 637 -29.68 -7.92 -2.52
N VAL A 638 -29.82 -8.95 -3.34
CA VAL A 638 -30.95 -9.89 -3.21
C VAL A 638 -30.83 -10.79 -1.97
N LEU A 639 -29.62 -11.02 -1.47
CA LEU A 639 -29.36 -11.71 -0.21
C LEU A 639 -29.66 -10.84 1.03
N GLY A 640 -29.95 -9.56 0.84
CA GLY A 640 -30.25 -8.63 1.93
C GLY A 640 -29.03 -8.32 2.80
N ALA A 641 -27.83 -8.27 2.22
CA ALA A 641 -26.57 -8.06 2.95
C ALA A 641 -26.28 -6.58 3.29
N ASN A 642 -27.28 -5.70 3.12
CA ASN A 642 -27.11 -4.28 3.37
C ASN A 642 -26.92 -3.97 4.85
N HIS A 643 -26.06 -2.98 5.13
CA HIS A 643 -25.89 -2.37 6.46
C HIS A 643 -27.23 -1.90 7.00
N ARG A 644 -27.53 -2.29 8.25
CA ARG A 644 -28.79 -1.98 8.95
C ARG A 644 -30.04 -2.43 8.20
N GLN A 645 -29.93 -3.44 7.35
CA GLN A 645 -31.03 -3.94 6.51
C GLN A 645 -31.71 -2.83 5.68
N SER A 646 -30.91 -1.85 5.22
CA SER A 646 -31.39 -0.78 4.34
C SER A 646 -32.05 -1.35 3.08
N PRO A 647 -33.19 -0.79 2.62
CA PRO A 647 -33.87 -1.24 1.40
C PRO A 647 -33.19 -0.75 0.11
N LEU A 648 -32.12 0.05 0.20
CA LEU A 648 -31.45 0.62 -0.97
C LEU A 648 -30.87 -0.49 -1.87
N GLY A 649 -31.28 -0.50 -3.13
CA GLY A 649 -30.81 -1.46 -4.13
C GLY A 649 -31.35 -2.88 -3.95
N VAL A 650 -32.22 -3.14 -2.96
CA VAL A 650 -32.87 -4.46 -2.80
C VAL A 650 -34.02 -4.57 -3.80
N LEU A 651 -33.67 -4.70 -5.08
CA LEU A 651 -34.62 -4.72 -6.20
C LEU A 651 -35.15 -6.15 -6.42
N THR A 652 -35.81 -6.72 -5.41
CA THR A 652 -36.41 -8.05 -5.46
C THR A 652 -37.60 -8.16 -4.52
N ALA A 653 -38.56 -9.01 -4.88
CA ALA A 653 -39.67 -9.39 -4.01
C ALA A 653 -39.38 -10.64 -3.16
N ARG A 654 -38.22 -11.28 -3.36
CA ARG A 654 -37.82 -12.52 -2.67
C ARG A 654 -36.45 -12.38 -1.96
N PRO A 655 -36.27 -11.41 -1.03
CA PRO A 655 -35.01 -11.28 -0.29
C PRO A 655 -34.58 -12.61 0.35
N GLY A 656 -33.28 -12.92 0.28
CA GLY A 656 -32.71 -14.19 0.75
C GLY A 656 -32.78 -15.34 -0.27
N SER A 657 -33.22 -15.07 -1.51
CA SER A 657 -33.10 -16.00 -2.65
C SER A 657 -32.09 -15.45 -3.65
N LEU A 658 -31.09 -16.25 -4.04
CA LEU A 658 -30.02 -15.82 -4.93
C LEU A 658 -30.50 -15.84 -6.38
N THR A 659 -31.03 -14.70 -6.82
CA THR A 659 -31.64 -14.49 -8.13
C THR A 659 -31.00 -13.30 -8.83
N ASN A 660 -31.14 -13.22 -10.16
CA ASN A 660 -30.71 -12.06 -10.93
C ASN A 660 -31.70 -10.88 -10.88
N ASP A 661 -32.68 -10.90 -9.96
CA ASP A 661 -33.75 -9.91 -9.81
C ASP A 661 -33.21 -8.47 -9.74
N PHE A 662 -32.03 -8.26 -9.13
CA PHE A 662 -31.40 -6.94 -9.06
C PHE A 662 -31.24 -6.31 -10.46
N PHE A 663 -30.66 -7.05 -11.41
CA PHE A 663 -30.38 -6.54 -12.74
C PHE A 663 -31.64 -6.44 -13.59
N VAL A 664 -32.53 -7.44 -13.50
CA VAL A 664 -33.84 -7.43 -14.18
C VAL A 664 -34.63 -6.17 -13.82
N ASN A 665 -34.73 -5.88 -12.51
CA ASN A 665 -35.50 -4.72 -12.04
C ASN A 665 -34.77 -3.38 -12.19
N LEU A 666 -33.43 -3.37 -12.21
CA LEU A 666 -32.65 -2.17 -12.49
C LEU A 666 -32.85 -1.68 -13.93
N LEU A 667 -32.91 -2.62 -14.89
CA LEU A 667 -33.03 -2.36 -16.32
C LEU A 667 -34.48 -2.38 -16.84
N ASP A 668 -35.46 -2.61 -15.95
CA ASP A 668 -36.89 -2.56 -16.27
C ASP A 668 -37.28 -1.20 -16.87
N THR A 669 -37.65 -1.19 -18.14
CA THR A 669 -38.04 0.02 -18.87
C THR A 669 -39.30 0.67 -18.29
N GLY A 670 -40.13 -0.09 -17.55
CA GLY A 670 -41.28 0.41 -16.80
C GLY A 670 -40.90 1.26 -15.58
N VAL A 671 -39.63 1.29 -15.17
CA VAL A 671 -39.13 2.10 -14.06
C VAL A 671 -38.45 3.37 -14.57
N GLN A 672 -38.76 4.49 -13.93
CA GLN A 672 -38.06 5.77 -14.09
C GLN A 672 -37.34 6.14 -12.79
N TRP A 673 -36.03 6.36 -12.88
CA TRP A 673 -35.21 6.76 -11.74
C TRP A 673 -35.12 8.28 -11.64
N GLN A 674 -35.26 8.80 -10.41
CA GLN A 674 -35.06 10.21 -10.10
C GLN A 674 -34.34 10.38 -8.76
N PRO A 675 -33.55 11.45 -8.58
CA PRO A 675 -33.05 11.85 -7.27
C PRO A 675 -34.18 11.94 -6.24
N ARG A 676 -33.90 11.60 -4.97
CA ARG A 676 -34.86 11.90 -3.90
C ARG A 676 -35.11 13.42 -3.80
N PRO A 677 -36.33 13.86 -3.47
CA PRO A 677 -36.64 15.28 -3.33
C PRO A 677 -35.67 16.00 -2.39
N GLY A 678 -35.23 17.20 -2.78
CA GLY A 678 -34.30 18.02 -2.00
C GLY A 678 -32.80 17.68 -2.15
N SER A 679 -32.43 16.64 -2.91
CA SER A 679 -31.02 16.22 -3.07
C SER A 679 -30.29 16.86 -4.28
N GLY A 680 -31.02 17.31 -5.31
CA GLY A 680 -30.43 17.97 -6.48
C GLY A 680 -29.38 17.13 -7.23
N SER A 681 -28.34 17.78 -7.76
CA SER A 681 -27.22 17.14 -8.48
C SER A 681 -26.23 16.39 -7.59
N LEU A 682 -26.30 16.58 -6.27
CA LEU A 682 -25.49 15.90 -5.25
C LEU A 682 -26.20 14.66 -4.68
N ALA A 683 -27.24 14.17 -5.36
CA ALA A 683 -28.03 13.06 -4.87
C ALA A 683 -27.23 11.77 -4.74
N GLU A 684 -27.34 11.19 -3.54
CA GLU A 684 -26.70 9.93 -3.16
C GLU A 684 -27.68 8.76 -3.18
N THR A 685 -28.97 9.08 -3.13
CA THR A 685 -30.08 8.12 -3.14
C THR A 685 -31.18 8.56 -4.10
N PHE A 686 -31.88 7.57 -4.64
CA PHE A 686 -32.80 7.70 -5.77
C PHE A 686 -34.08 6.89 -5.52
N GLU A 687 -35.16 7.31 -6.16
CA GLU A 687 -36.44 6.61 -6.24
C GLU A 687 -36.63 6.07 -7.66
N GLY A 688 -36.94 4.79 -7.77
CA GLY A 688 -37.42 4.16 -8.99
C GLY A 688 -38.94 4.13 -8.98
N ARG A 689 -39.57 4.90 -9.86
CA ARG A 689 -41.03 5.03 -9.95
C ARG A 689 -41.56 4.27 -11.15
N ASP A 690 -42.69 3.61 -10.98
CA ASP A 690 -43.43 3.02 -12.09
C ASP A 690 -43.90 4.13 -13.04
N ARG A 691 -43.59 4.01 -14.33
CA ARG A 691 -43.87 5.05 -15.33
C ARG A 691 -45.37 5.26 -15.57
N SER A 692 -46.18 4.24 -15.35
CA SER A 692 -47.62 4.29 -15.64
C SER A 692 -48.41 4.90 -14.47
N THR A 693 -48.02 4.59 -13.24
CA THR A 693 -48.74 5.01 -12.02
C THR A 693 -48.05 6.16 -11.28
N GLY A 694 -46.75 6.39 -11.51
CA GLY A 694 -45.92 7.32 -10.75
C GLY A 694 -45.56 6.84 -9.33
N GLY A 695 -46.03 5.66 -8.91
CA GLY A 695 -45.79 5.09 -7.60
C GLY A 695 -44.31 4.68 -7.41
N ILE A 696 -43.78 4.85 -6.20
CA ILE A 696 -42.42 4.38 -5.88
C ILE A 696 -42.43 2.85 -5.85
N LYS A 697 -41.67 2.24 -6.76
CA LYS A 697 -41.45 0.80 -6.83
C LYS A 697 -40.20 0.40 -6.04
N TRP A 698 -39.13 1.19 -6.19
CA TRP A 698 -37.81 0.88 -5.63
C TRP A 698 -37.08 2.10 -5.07
N THR A 699 -36.07 1.84 -4.24
CA THR A 699 -35.09 2.85 -3.83
C THR A 699 -33.68 2.32 -4.03
N ALA A 700 -32.75 3.19 -4.40
CA ALA A 700 -31.39 2.81 -4.76
C ALA A 700 -30.40 3.91 -4.37
N SER A 701 -29.14 3.54 -4.23
CA SER A 701 -28.01 4.45 -4.07
C SER A 701 -27.26 4.63 -5.38
N ARG A 702 -26.20 5.46 -5.36
CA ARG A 702 -25.26 5.57 -6.48
C ARG A 702 -24.56 4.27 -6.82
N VAL A 703 -24.18 3.47 -5.82
CA VAL A 703 -23.50 2.18 -6.06
C VAL A 703 -24.41 1.15 -6.72
N ASP A 704 -25.73 1.35 -6.67
CA ASP A 704 -26.70 0.50 -7.34
C ASP A 704 -26.93 0.98 -8.79
N LEU A 705 -27.21 2.27 -8.96
CA LEU A 705 -27.57 2.83 -10.27
C LEU A 705 -26.39 2.94 -11.24
N VAL A 706 -25.15 2.89 -10.75
CA VAL A 706 -23.96 2.94 -11.61
C VAL A 706 -23.94 1.78 -12.62
N PHE A 707 -24.48 0.62 -12.24
CA PHE A 707 -24.62 -0.55 -13.12
C PHE A 707 -25.69 -0.37 -14.21
N GLY A 708 -26.58 0.62 -14.08
CA GLY A 708 -27.52 1.00 -15.14
C GLY A 708 -27.04 2.18 -15.99
N SER A 709 -25.94 2.84 -15.61
CA SER A 709 -25.50 4.13 -16.14
C SER A 709 -24.13 4.10 -16.82
N ASN A 710 -23.09 3.53 -16.18
CA ASN A 710 -21.79 3.40 -16.81
C ASN A 710 -21.89 2.40 -17.96
N SER A 711 -21.42 2.76 -19.16
CA SER A 711 -21.63 1.95 -20.37
C SER A 711 -21.06 0.54 -20.28
N GLU A 712 -19.92 0.36 -19.63
CA GLU A 712 -19.27 -0.95 -19.48
C GLU A 712 -19.95 -1.78 -18.40
N LEU A 713 -20.25 -1.20 -17.23
CA LEU A 713 -20.98 -1.91 -16.16
C LEU A 713 -22.40 -2.26 -16.60
N ARG A 714 -23.04 -1.40 -17.41
CA ARG A 714 -24.36 -1.66 -17.98
C ARG A 714 -24.36 -2.85 -18.92
N ALA A 715 -23.35 -2.98 -19.78
CA ALA A 715 -23.21 -4.14 -20.64
C ALA A 715 -23.09 -5.44 -19.82
N LEU A 716 -22.40 -5.42 -18.68
CA LEU A 716 -22.34 -6.55 -17.75
C LEU A 716 -23.69 -6.82 -17.06
N ALA A 717 -24.41 -5.76 -16.66
CA ALA A 717 -25.74 -5.89 -16.09
C ALA A 717 -26.75 -6.48 -17.09
N GLU A 718 -26.64 -6.15 -18.37
CA GLU A 718 -27.50 -6.69 -19.44
C GLU A 718 -27.33 -8.21 -19.62
N VAL A 719 -26.10 -8.72 -19.47
CA VAL A 719 -25.86 -10.18 -19.43
C VAL A 719 -26.63 -10.82 -18.29
N TYR A 720 -26.48 -10.30 -17.06
CA TYR A 720 -27.16 -10.90 -15.90
C TYR A 720 -28.67 -10.62 -15.86
N ALA A 721 -29.18 -9.60 -16.55
CA ALA A 721 -30.63 -9.33 -16.65
C ALA A 721 -31.34 -10.20 -17.69
N SER A 722 -30.62 -10.94 -18.53
CA SER A 722 -31.21 -11.76 -19.60
C SER A 722 -32.01 -12.94 -19.04
N ASP A 723 -33.06 -13.35 -19.75
CA ASP A 723 -34.00 -14.41 -19.30
C ASP A 723 -33.33 -15.78 -19.09
N ASP A 724 -32.21 -16.04 -19.77
CA ASP A 724 -31.42 -17.27 -19.67
C ASP A 724 -30.27 -17.19 -18.65
N ALA A 725 -30.12 -16.05 -17.96
CA ALA A 725 -28.97 -15.79 -17.11
C ALA A 725 -29.09 -16.37 -15.70
N GLY A 726 -30.26 -16.83 -15.24
CA GLY A 726 -30.47 -17.23 -13.84
C GLY A 726 -29.43 -18.23 -13.30
N ALA A 727 -29.23 -19.35 -14.00
CA ALA A 727 -28.23 -20.34 -13.61
C ALA A 727 -26.77 -19.84 -13.77
N HIS A 728 -26.52 -18.99 -14.77
CA HIS A 728 -25.20 -18.39 -14.99
C HIS A 728 -24.83 -17.40 -13.88
N PHE A 729 -25.76 -16.53 -13.50
CA PHE A 729 -25.62 -15.58 -12.40
C PHE A 729 -25.27 -16.29 -11.08
N VAL A 730 -25.97 -17.38 -10.75
CA VAL A 730 -25.68 -18.14 -9.53
C VAL A 730 -24.26 -18.72 -9.55
N ARG A 731 -23.83 -19.34 -10.66
CA ARG A 731 -22.47 -19.89 -10.76
C ARG A 731 -21.39 -18.81 -10.60
N ASP A 732 -21.57 -17.68 -11.29
CA ASP A 732 -20.60 -16.59 -11.27
C ASP A 732 -20.56 -15.90 -9.90
N PHE A 733 -21.71 -15.75 -9.24
CA PHE A 733 -21.78 -15.27 -7.86
C PHE A 733 -21.03 -16.20 -6.90
N VAL A 734 -21.25 -17.52 -7.00
CA VAL A 734 -20.57 -18.51 -6.17
C VAL A 734 -19.05 -18.48 -6.40
N ALA A 735 -18.60 -18.39 -7.65
CA ALA A 735 -17.18 -18.30 -7.98
C ALA A 735 -16.53 -17.01 -7.41
N ALA A 736 -17.20 -15.87 -7.56
CA ALA A 736 -16.70 -14.60 -7.01
C ALA A 736 -16.73 -14.59 -5.46
N TRP A 737 -17.76 -15.19 -4.84
CA TRP A 737 -17.85 -15.37 -3.40
C TRP A 737 -16.70 -16.23 -2.87
N ASP A 738 -16.48 -17.40 -3.47
CA ASP A 738 -15.39 -18.31 -3.09
C ASP A 738 -14.01 -17.64 -3.21
N LYS A 739 -13.80 -16.88 -4.30
CA LYS A 739 -12.59 -16.08 -4.48
C LYS A 739 -12.36 -15.14 -3.30
N VAL A 740 -13.35 -14.31 -2.94
CA VAL A 740 -13.21 -13.34 -1.84
C VAL A 740 -12.96 -14.03 -0.50
N MET A 741 -13.67 -15.13 -0.22
CA MET A 741 -13.49 -15.89 1.03
C MET A 741 -12.08 -16.50 1.16
N ASN A 742 -11.36 -16.71 0.06
CA ASN A 742 -10.05 -17.36 0.02
C ASN A 742 -8.88 -16.43 -0.35
N LEU A 743 -9.07 -15.09 -0.32
CA LEU A 743 -8.01 -14.13 -0.66
C LEU A 743 -6.81 -14.18 0.30
N ASP A 744 -7.01 -14.56 1.56
CA ASP A 744 -5.98 -14.64 2.60
C ASP A 744 -5.46 -16.07 2.87
N ARG A 745 -5.90 -17.05 2.08
CA ARG A 745 -5.55 -18.47 2.24
C ARG A 745 -4.23 -18.84 1.58
N TYR A 746 -3.16 -18.16 2.01
CA TYR A 746 -1.79 -18.44 1.54
C TYR A 746 -1.28 -19.82 1.97
N ASP A 747 -1.84 -20.38 3.05
CA ASP A 747 -1.58 -21.75 3.52
C ASP A 747 -1.99 -22.83 2.51
N LEU A 748 -2.94 -22.53 1.61
CA LEU A 748 -3.41 -23.47 0.58
C LEU A 748 -2.64 -23.36 -0.75
N ARG A 749 -1.84 -22.31 -0.91
CA ARG A 749 -1.13 -21.97 -2.15
C ARG A 749 0.38 -22.12 -1.88
N SER A 750 0.84 -23.38 -1.76
CA SER A 750 2.24 -23.70 -1.46
C SER A 750 3.07 -23.98 -2.70
#